data_AF-A0A8J6N8M2-F1
#
_entry.id   AF-A0A8J6N8M2-F1
#
_cell.length_a   1.000
_cell.length_b   1.000
_cell.length_c   1.000
_cell.angle_alpha   90.00
_cell.angle_beta   90.00
_cell.angle_gamma   90.00
#
_symmetry.space_group_name_H-M   'P 1'
#
loop_
_entity.id
_entity.type
_entity.pdbx_description
1 polymer ?
#
loop_
_entity_poly.entity_id
_entity_poly.type
_entity_poly.pdbx_seq_one_letter_code
_entity_poly.pdbx_strand_id
1 'polypeptide(L)'
;MSDPTLYSLTATCAAGVEDLLVDEIIACGGAEGGVEPLSYRGGVSWQGSLESAYRACLWSRFASRILLQIAEFPVVNEEELYQGALAGVNWQEHLSLDHTFSIDCTLGRTEIKHSQFAGLRVKDGLADFFRERTGKRPSVDTVRPAVRFSVYVDDGRGRVAVNLSGESLHRRGYRADTGVAPLKETLAAAIVALSGCNREMGADQTLLDPMCGSGTLLIEAALLIGDSAPGLSRSIFGFQGWPGHDPDLWSRLVDEAVAREEEGLDRPWPLIVGYDYDPVAVSAARKNIDRAGLSDRIQVHQGQLARLRAPTAKGLLVCNPPYGERLGEAEEAVALYRCMGRIFAREFSGWRLGLFASQPDLVDRLGQPGTVSHRLFNGPIACRLVCSDSIVSVSEDVFVWPLAGGELTGDGADFANRMRKNLTRSFKWAAKEGVSCYRVYDRDLPDYNVAIDIYEKWIHVQEYARPSRMDEKVAARRFSLVLSWLRELLGARRDRIFIKTRSRQKGKQQLNKKGRSGKMFEVREGDCFFLVNLSDYVDSGLLLDYRLIRQRMRAMATGKRFLNLFSYTGSATIHAAVGGAESTTSVDLSTISSAWAKKNLALNGFGGRAHVTVQADCLQWLAEERGSYDLIFVDPPSYANLGKKEQVFEIQDDHVRLLILSMARLAPKGLLIFSTNFRKFVLDPVLSERYHVREISRETIPADFSRNTRIHRCWEFQRREEESLG
;
A
#
# COMPACT_ATOMS: atom_id res chain seq x y z
N MET A 1 -20.01 41.59 -37.37
CA MET A 1 -19.75 40.29 -36.75
C MET A 1 -21.04 39.90 -36.06
N SER A 2 -21.71 38.84 -36.52
CA SER A 2 -22.90 38.31 -35.85
C SER A 2 -22.51 37.80 -34.47
N ASP A 3 -23.34 38.05 -33.46
CA ASP A 3 -23.12 37.47 -32.13
C ASP A 3 -22.98 35.93 -32.25
N PRO A 4 -22.01 35.32 -31.57
CA PRO A 4 -21.81 33.88 -31.64
C PRO A 4 -23.03 33.14 -31.09
N THR A 5 -23.46 32.09 -31.79
CA THR A 5 -24.52 31.20 -31.28
C THR A 5 -24.04 30.54 -29.99
N LEU A 6 -24.78 30.75 -28.90
CA LEU A 6 -24.51 30.15 -27.60
C LEU A 6 -25.33 28.88 -27.42
N TYR A 7 -24.66 27.81 -27.01
CA TYR A 7 -25.24 26.50 -26.71
C TYR A 7 -25.33 26.28 -25.20
N SER A 8 -26.34 25.54 -24.76
CA SER A 8 -26.39 25.00 -23.40
C SER A 8 -25.50 23.76 -23.32
N LEU A 9 -24.43 23.85 -22.55
CA LEU A 9 -23.37 22.84 -22.47
C LEU A 9 -23.27 22.27 -21.06
N THR A 10 -22.83 21.02 -20.96
CA THR A 10 -22.62 20.35 -19.67
C THR A 10 -21.41 19.44 -19.72
N ALA A 11 -20.52 19.59 -18.74
CA ALA A 11 -19.39 18.72 -18.50
C ALA A 11 -19.68 17.87 -17.26
N THR A 12 -19.81 16.56 -17.43
CA THR A 12 -19.97 15.62 -16.29
C THR A 12 -18.62 15.34 -15.66
N CYS A 13 -18.54 15.09 -14.36
CA CYS A 13 -17.29 14.74 -13.68
C CYS A 13 -17.52 13.84 -12.46
N ALA A 14 -16.42 13.40 -11.82
CA ALA A 14 -16.51 12.75 -10.52
C ALA A 14 -16.87 13.77 -9.43
N ALA A 15 -17.51 13.33 -8.35
CA ALA A 15 -17.76 14.22 -7.22
C ALA A 15 -16.43 14.62 -6.54
N GLY A 16 -16.34 15.88 -6.11
CA GLY A 16 -15.16 16.47 -5.46
C GLY A 16 -14.15 17.12 -6.42
N VAL A 17 -14.42 17.17 -7.72
CA VAL A 17 -13.55 17.83 -8.72
C VAL A 17 -14.27 18.96 -9.47
N GLU A 18 -15.48 19.31 -9.05
CA GLU A 18 -16.33 20.30 -9.70
C GLU A 18 -15.64 21.67 -9.80
N ASP A 19 -15.00 22.14 -8.71
CA ASP A 19 -14.34 23.45 -8.67
C ASP A 19 -13.16 23.50 -9.67
N LEU A 20 -12.36 22.43 -9.74
CA LEU A 20 -11.28 22.32 -10.73
C LEU A 20 -11.82 22.34 -12.17
N LEU A 21 -12.98 21.71 -12.39
CA LEU A 21 -13.62 21.70 -13.69
C LEU A 21 -14.20 23.06 -14.05
N VAL A 22 -14.75 23.82 -13.10
CA VAL A 22 -15.18 25.21 -13.34
C VAL A 22 -14.02 26.03 -13.88
N ASP A 23 -12.86 25.98 -13.22
CA ASP A 23 -11.66 26.70 -13.66
C ASP A 23 -11.22 26.29 -15.08
N GLU A 24 -11.24 24.99 -15.41
CA GLU A 24 -10.95 24.51 -16.77
C GLU A 24 -11.97 25.01 -17.81
N ILE A 25 -13.25 25.02 -17.47
CA ILE A 25 -14.31 25.47 -18.38
C ILE A 25 -14.19 26.97 -18.63
N ILE A 26 -13.88 27.78 -17.61
CA ILE A 26 -13.58 29.21 -17.78
C ILE A 26 -12.38 29.39 -18.71
N ALA A 27 -11.29 28.64 -18.50
CA ALA A 27 -10.11 28.68 -19.36
C ALA A 27 -10.39 28.22 -20.81
N CYS A 28 -11.44 27.43 -21.02
CA CYS A 28 -11.93 27.02 -22.35
C CYS A 28 -12.89 28.04 -23.00
N GLY A 29 -13.09 29.23 -22.42
CA GLY A 29 -14.02 30.24 -22.93
C GLY A 29 -15.47 30.06 -22.46
N GLY A 30 -15.71 29.24 -21.43
CA GLY A 30 -17.05 28.95 -20.93
C GLY A 30 -17.78 30.13 -20.25
N ALA A 31 -17.10 31.27 -20.06
CA ALA A 31 -17.65 32.49 -19.48
C ALA A 31 -17.80 33.65 -20.51
N GLU A 32 -17.53 33.41 -21.81
CA GLU A 32 -17.61 34.44 -22.86
C GLU A 32 -18.99 35.12 -22.97
N GLY A 33 -20.06 34.42 -22.57
CA GLY A 33 -21.42 34.95 -22.53
C GLY A 33 -21.73 35.87 -21.32
N GLY A 34 -20.74 36.17 -20.47
CA GLY A 34 -20.91 37.03 -19.28
C GLY A 34 -21.60 36.34 -18.10
N VAL A 35 -21.81 35.02 -18.18
CA VAL A 35 -22.38 34.19 -17.12
C VAL A 35 -21.35 33.14 -16.71
N GLU A 36 -21.05 33.09 -15.42
CA GLU A 36 -20.11 32.10 -14.87
C GLU A 36 -20.66 30.67 -14.97
N PRO A 37 -19.80 29.66 -15.23
CA PRO A 37 -20.21 28.26 -15.20
C PRO A 37 -20.81 27.85 -13.86
N LEU A 38 -21.91 27.11 -13.90
CA LEU A 38 -22.63 26.64 -12.72
C LEU A 38 -22.19 25.21 -12.37
N SER A 39 -21.51 25.05 -11.23
CA SER A 39 -21.21 23.75 -10.66
C SER A 39 -22.39 23.14 -9.91
N TYR A 40 -22.56 21.83 -10.03
CA TYR A 40 -23.44 21.02 -9.19
C TYR A 40 -22.79 19.64 -9.00
N ARG A 41 -23.34 18.83 -8.09
CA ARG A 41 -22.75 17.53 -7.78
C ARG A 41 -22.60 16.67 -9.04
N GLY A 42 -21.35 16.37 -9.42
CA GLY A 42 -21.01 15.54 -10.57
C GLY A 42 -21.04 16.25 -11.94
N GLY A 43 -21.11 17.58 -12.00
CA GLY A 43 -21.02 18.30 -13.27
C GLY A 43 -20.95 19.82 -13.19
N VAL A 44 -20.63 20.42 -14.34
CA VAL A 44 -20.60 21.87 -14.56
C VAL A 44 -21.41 22.16 -15.82
N SER A 45 -22.32 23.12 -15.75
CA SER A 45 -23.10 23.59 -16.91
C SER A 45 -22.75 25.04 -17.22
N TRP A 46 -22.72 25.39 -18.51
CA TRP A 46 -22.45 26.76 -18.95
C TRP A 46 -23.18 27.06 -20.27
N GLN A 47 -23.24 28.34 -20.63
CA GLN A 47 -23.64 28.77 -21.97
C GLN A 47 -22.38 29.19 -22.74
N GLY A 48 -22.13 28.57 -23.90
CA GLY A 48 -20.88 28.79 -24.62
C GLY A 48 -20.96 28.51 -26.10
N SER A 49 -19.96 29.01 -26.83
CA SER A 49 -19.80 28.77 -28.27
C SER A 49 -19.43 27.32 -28.57
N LEU A 50 -19.55 26.90 -29.83
CA LEU A 50 -19.03 25.59 -30.28
C LEU A 50 -17.52 25.48 -30.06
N GLU A 51 -16.78 26.58 -30.20
CA GLU A 51 -15.35 26.65 -29.87
C GLU A 51 -15.10 26.29 -28.40
N SER A 52 -15.88 26.86 -27.46
CA SER A 52 -15.74 26.51 -26.03
C SER A 52 -15.98 25.02 -25.76
N ALA A 53 -16.94 24.41 -26.47
CA ALA A 53 -17.24 23.00 -26.35
C ALA A 53 -16.13 22.10 -26.90
N TYR A 54 -15.53 22.48 -28.03
CA TYR A 54 -14.38 21.79 -28.62
C TYR A 54 -13.13 21.93 -27.76
N ARG A 55 -12.85 23.13 -27.24
CA ARG A 55 -11.79 23.36 -26.26
C ARG A 55 -11.97 22.47 -25.04
N ALA A 56 -13.18 22.40 -24.47
CA ALA A 56 -13.47 21.52 -23.34
C ALA A 56 -13.27 20.03 -23.67
N CYS A 57 -13.61 19.58 -24.89
CA CYS A 57 -13.34 18.20 -25.33
C CYS A 57 -11.84 17.89 -25.46
N LEU A 58 -11.06 18.86 -25.93
CA LEU A 58 -9.63 18.70 -26.19
C LEU A 58 -8.79 18.85 -24.91
N TRP A 59 -9.11 19.83 -24.08
CA TRP A 59 -8.26 20.31 -22.99
C TRP A 59 -8.66 19.83 -21.60
N SER A 60 -9.93 19.49 -21.35
CA SER A 60 -10.35 19.17 -19.98
C SER A 60 -9.70 17.88 -19.48
N ARG A 61 -9.05 17.97 -18.33
CA ARG A 61 -8.45 16.85 -17.59
C ARG A 61 -9.42 16.23 -16.61
N PHE A 62 -10.43 16.98 -16.16
CA PHE A 62 -11.34 16.57 -15.08
C PHE A 62 -12.71 16.11 -15.59
N ALA A 63 -13.14 16.56 -16.77
CA ALA A 63 -14.40 16.14 -17.37
C ALA A 63 -14.40 14.65 -17.73
N SER A 64 -15.54 14.00 -17.52
CA SER A 64 -15.85 12.66 -17.99
C SER A 64 -16.48 12.66 -19.37
N ARG A 65 -17.36 13.63 -19.66
CA ARG A 65 -18.04 13.86 -20.95
C ARG A 65 -18.47 15.31 -21.09
N ILE A 66 -18.47 15.84 -22.31
CA ILE A 66 -19.01 17.13 -22.73
C ILE A 66 -20.27 16.88 -23.55
N LEU A 67 -21.37 17.52 -23.15
CA LEU A 67 -22.71 17.32 -23.67
C LEU A 67 -23.25 18.66 -24.18
N LEU A 68 -23.78 18.67 -25.41
CA LEU A 68 -24.47 19.81 -26.00
C LEU A 68 -25.96 19.52 -25.97
N GLN A 69 -26.70 20.26 -25.13
CA GLN A 69 -28.14 20.06 -24.97
C GLN A 69 -28.88 20.57 -26.21
N ILE A 70 -29.68 19.70 -26.82
CA ILE A 70 -30.44 19.97 -28.04
C ILE A 70 -31.95 20.06 -27.80
N ALA A 71 -32.44 19.50 -26.68
CA ALA A 71 -33.84 19.59 -26.31
C ALA A 71 -34.04 19.38 -24.81
N GLU A 72 -35.14 19.94 -24.29
CA GLU A 72 -35.67 19.68 -22.97
C GLU A 72 -37.21 19.63 -23.03
N PHE A 73 -37.81 18.64 -22.38
CA PHE A 73 -39.27 18.49 -22.34
C PHE A 73 -39.72 17.87 -21.00
N PRO A 74 -40.97 18.12 -20.57
CA PRO A 74 -41.51 17.48 -19.36
C PRO A 74 -41.65 15.97 -19.54
N VAL A 75 -41.29 15.20 -18.51
CA VAL A 75 -41.37 13.74 -18.48
C VAL A 75 -41.65 13.24 -17.06
N VAL A 76 -42.76 12.54 -16.89
CA VAL A 76 -43.13 11.83 -15.66
C VAL A 76 -43.02 10.31 -15.84
N ASN A 77 -43.27 9.80 -17.05
CA ASN A 77 -43.29 8.38 -17.36
C ASN A 77 -42.62 8.07 -18.71
N GLU A 78 -42.46 6.78 -19.01
CA GLU A 78 -41.78 6.28 -20.20
C GLU A 78 -42.51 6.56 -21.52
N GLU A 79 -43.83 6.80 -21.49
CA GLU A 79 -44.60 7.17 -22.68
C GLU A 79 -44.35 8.64 -23.05
N GLU A 80 -44.35 9.53 -22.07
CA GLU A 80 -43.99 10.94 -22.28
C GLU A 80 -42.55 11.10 -22.76
N LEU A 81 -41.64 10.21 -22.32
CA LEU A 81 -40.27 10.18 -22.84
C LEU A 81 -40.22 9.82 -24.33
N TYR A 82 -41.05 8.86 -24.78
CA TYR A 82 -41.20 8.52 -26.20
C TYR A 82 -41.81 9.68 -27.00
N GLN A 83 -42.90 10.27 -26.52
CA GLN A 83 -43.57 11.38 -27.20
C GLN A 83 -42.68 12.63 -27.29
N GLY A 84 -41.97 12.95 -26.20
CA GLY A 84 -41.00 14.03 -26.16
C GLY A 84 -39.82 13.80 -27.11
N ALA A 85 -39.34 12.55 -27.23
CA ALA A 85 -38.35 12.20 -28.24
C ALA A 85 -38.92 12.32 -29.66
N LEU A 86 -40.16 11.88 -29.92
CA LEU A 86 -40.77 11.91 -31.25
C LEU A 86 -41.08 13.33 -31.75
N ALA A 87 -41.58 14.21 -30.88
CA ALA A 87 -42.10 15.53 -31.26
C ALA A 87 -41.27 16.71 -30.73
N GLY A 88 -40.57 16.55 -29.62
CA GLY A 88 -39.86 17.62 -28.91
C GLY A 88 -38.40 17.82 -29.34
N VAL A 89 -37.88 16.99 -30.24
CA VAL A 89 -36.49 17.07 -30.71
C VAL A 89 -36.45 17.18 -32.23
N ASN A 90 -35.69 18.14 -32.75
CA ASN A 90 -35.49 18.31 -34.19
C ASN A 90 -34.35 17.42 -34.73
N TRP A 91 -34.54 16.10 -34.73
CA TRP A 91 -33.45 15.15 -34.98
C TRP A 91 -32.73 15.33 -36.33
N GLN A 92 -33.40 15.85 -37.35
CA GLN A 92 -32.82 16.08 -38.68
C GLN A 92 -31.67 17.10 -38.67
N GLU A 93 -31.56 17.95 -37.65
CA GLU A 93 -30.42 18.87 -37.46
C GLU A 93 -29.19 18.17 -36.84
N HIS A 94 -29.36 16.95 -36.31
CA HIS A 94 -28.34 16.28 -35.50
C HIS A 94 -28.06 14.83 -35.91
N LEU A 95 -28.84 14.26 -36.84
CA LEU A 95 -28.65 12.93 -37.37
C LEU A 95 -29.15 12.87 -38.83
N SER A 96 -28.46 12.12 -39.68
CA SER A 96 -28.92 11.78 -41.03
C SER A 96 -29.26 10.29 -41.12
N LEU A 97 -30.01 9.89 -42.16
CA LEU A 97 -30.34 8.48 -42.40
C LEU A 97 -29.12 7.60 -42.73
N ASP A 98 -28.01 8.22 -43.17
CA ASP A 98 -26.77 7.55 -43.53
C ASP A 98 -25.85 7.30 -42.33
N HIS A 99 -26.17 7.89 -41.17
CA HIS A 99 -25.38 7.77 -39.94
C HIS A 99 -25.99 6.79 -38.94
N THR A 100 -25.14 6.12 -38.17
CA THR A 100 -25.55 5.28 -37.04
C THR A 100 -25.66 6.10 -35.77
N PHE A 101 -26.54 5.69 -34.85
CA PHE A 101 -26.67 6.36 -33.55
C PHE A 101 -26.74 5.40 -32.36
N SER A 102 -26.53 5.93 -31.16
CA SER A 102 -26.83 5.25 -29.90
C SER A 102 -27.49 6.21 -28.90
N ILE A 103 -28.30 5.67 -28.00
CA ILE A 103 -28.87 6.41 -26.87
C ILE A 103 -28.31 5.86 -25.56
N ASP A 104 -27.69 6.73 -24.75
CA ASP A 104 -27.40 6.47 -23.35
C ASP A 104 -28.37 7.24 -22.47
N CYS A 105 -28.97 6.60 -21.47
CA CYS A 105 -29.88 7.26 -20.54
C CYS A 105 -29.38 7.16 -19.10
N THR A 106 -29.42 8.28 -18.39
CA THR A 106 -29.11 8.39 -16.96
C THR A 106 -30.34 8.96 -16.23
N LEU A 107 -30.69 8.35 -15.10
CA LEU A 107 -31.84 8.74 -14.30
C LEU A 107 -31.35 9.39 -12.99
N GLY A 108 -31.86 10.58 -12.71
CA GLY A 108 -31.73 11.28 -11.43
C GLY A 108 -32.93 10.99 -10.54
N ARG A 109 -33.59 12.04 -10.03
CA ARG A 109 -34.82 11.97 -9.25
C ARG A 109 -36.01 11.84 -10.20
N THR A 110 -36.53 10.64 -10.37
CA THR A 110 -37.65 10.34 -11.28
C THR A 110 -38.39 9.07 -10.85
N GLU A 111 -39.64 8.94 -11.27
CA GLU A 111 -40.47 7.74 -11.09
C GLU A 111 -40.07 6.59 -12.03
N ILE A 112 -39.35 6.91 -13.13
CA ILE A 112 -38.85 5.92 -14.09
C ILE A 112 -37.77 5.06 -13.39
N LYS A 113 -37.92 3.73 -13.45
CA LYS A 113 -37.09 2.80 -12.66
C LYS A 113 -35.89 2.21 -13.41
N HIS A 114 -35.95 2.19 -14.74
CA HIS A 114 -34.98 1.43 -15.56
C HIS A 114 -34.42 2.29 -16.69
N SER A 115 -33.16 2.73 -16.53
CA SER A 115 -32.48 3.62 -17.49
C SER A 115 -32.34 3.00 -18.89
N GLN A 116 -32.10 1.69 -18.98
CA GLN A 116 -32.02 1.00 -20.27
C GLN A 116 -33.35 1.03 -21.03
N PHE A 117 -34.46 0.84 -20.32
CA PHE A 117 -35.79 0.90 -20.92
C PHE A 117 -36.15 2.34 -21.32
N ALA A 118 -35.82 3.33 -20.49
CA ALA A 118 -35.96 4.74 -20.84
C ALA A 118 -35.18 5.11 -22.11
N GLY A 119 -33.93 4.66 -22.23
CA GLY A 119 -33.12 4.84 -23.44
C GLY A 119 -33.74 4.18 -24.67
N LEU A 120 -34.38 3.01 -24.51
CA LEU A 120 -35.11 2.33 -25.58
C LEU A 120 -36.30 3.17 -26.09
N ARG A 121 -37.06 3.81 -25.19
CA ARG A 121 -38.18 4.69 -25.56
C ARG A 121 -37.73 5.89 -26.37
N VAL A 122 -36.62 6.53 -25.98
CA VAL A 122 -36.06 7.64 -26.75
C VAL A 122 -35.56 7.16 -28.12
N LYS A 123 -34.90 5.99 -28.18
CA LYS A 123 -34.48 5.38 -29.44
C LYS A 123 -35.67 5.12 -30.37
N ASP A 124 -36.78 4.63 -29.83
CA ASP A 124 -37.99 4.38 -30.61
C ASP A 124 -38.60 5.69 -31.13
N GLY A 125 -38.71 6.73 -30.29
CA GLY A 125 -39.21 8.04 -30.71
C GLY A 125 -38.34 8.70 -31.79
N LEU A 126 -37.01 8.61 -31.68
CA LEU A 126 -36.08 9.08 -32.70
C LEU A 126 -36.25 8.30 -34.02
N ALA A 127 -36.29 6.97 -33.97
CA ALA A 127 -36.45 6.16 -35.17
C ALA A 127 -37.79 6.43 -35.86
N ASP A 128 -38.84 6.66 -35.08
CA ASP A 128 -40.17 6.92 -35.59
C ASP A 128 -40.32 8.34 -36.16
N PHE A 129 -39.63 9.34 -35.60
CA PHE A 129 -39.51 10.67 -36.20
C PHE A 129 -39.04 10.61 -37.67
N PHE A 130 -38.00 9.82 -37.95
CA PHE A 130 -37.49 9.66 -39.32
C PHE A 130 -38.42 8.82 -40.18
N ARG A 131 -38.98 7.75 -39.63
CA ARG A 131 -39.89 6.86 -40.35
C ARG A 131 -41.13 7.59 -40.83
N GLU A 132 -41.74 8.41 -39.98
CA GLU A 132 -42.94 9.18 -40.30
C GLU A 132 -42.68 10.24 -41.39
N ARG A 133 -41.49 10.83 -41.42
CA ARG A 133 -41.13 11.89 -42.37
C ARG A 133 -40.56 11.37 -43.70
N THR A 134 -39.85 10.25 -43.67
CA THR A 134 -39.02 9.78 -44.81
C THR A 134 -39.31 8.35 -45.27
N GLY A 135 -40.12 7.61 -44.50
CA GLY A 135 -40.37 6.18 -44.73
C GLY A 135 -39.22 5.25 -44.33
N LYS A 136 -38.07 5.79 -43.88
CA LYS A 136 -36.87 5.02 -43.49
C LYS A 136 -36.49 5.27 -42.04
N ARG A 137 -35.70 4.36 -41.45
CA ARG A 137 -35.15 4.46 -40.09
C ARG A 137 -33.62 4.54 -40.13
N PRO A 138 -32.99 5.39 -39.32
CA PRO A 138 -31.54 5.34 -39.12
C PRO A 138 -31.13 4.05 -38.40
N SER A 139 -29.89 3.63 -38.61
CA SER A 139 -29.35 2.40 -38.02
C SER A 139 -28.74 2.64 -36.63
N VAL A 140 -28.74 1.62 -35.78
CA VAL A 140 -28.18 1.69 -34.42
C VAL A 140 -26.85 0.95 -34.38
N ASP A 141 -25.82 1.60 -33.84
CA ASP A 141 -24.54 0.97 -33.48
C ASP A 141 -24.21 1.34 -32.04
N THR A 142 -24.18 0.37 -31.15
CA THR A 142 -23.89 0.59 -29.72
C THR A 142 -22.40 0.62 -29.41
N VAL A 143 -21.55 0.17 -30.33
CA VAL A 143 -20.10 0.06 -30.16
C VAL A 143 -19.41 1.29 -30.73
N ARG A 144 -19.71 1.67 -31.97
CA ARG A 144 -19.13 2.83 -32.68
C ARG A 144 -20.21 3.63 -33.43
N PRO A 145 -21.15 4.27 -32.71
CA PRO A 145 -22.13 5.16 -33.35
C PRO A 145 -21.45 6.37 -33.98
N ALA A 146 -21.96 6.83 -35.13
CA ALA A 146 -21.58 8.12 -35.69
C ALA A 146 -22.03 9.27 -34.78
N VAL A 147 -23.22 9.17 -34.17
CA VAL A 147 -23.73 10.14 -33.19
C VAL A 147 -24.23 9.43 -31.93
N ARG A 148 -23.70 9.84 -30.77
CA ARG A 148 -24.17 9.36 -29.47
C ARG A 148 -25.02 10.44 -28.81
N PHE A 149 -26.26 10.11 -28.47
CA PHE A 149 -27.12 10.98 -27.68
C PHE A 149 -27.14 10.54 -26.22
N SER A 150 -27.10 11.51 -25.32
CA SER A 150 -27.23 11.31 -23.88
C SER A 150 -28.53 11.93 -23.40
N VAL A 151 -29.30 11.14 -22.66
CA VAL A 151 -30.58 11.52 -22.09
C VAL A 151 -30.44 11.55 -20.58
N TYR A 152 -30.76 12.68 -19.96
CA TYR A 152 -30.81 12.82 -18.51
C TYR A 152 -32.24 13.13 -18.08
N VAL A 153 -32.80 12.29 -17.21
CA VAL A 153 -34.14 12.49 -16.66
C VAL A 153 -34.01 12.81 -15.17
N ASP A 154 -34.40 14.02 -14.77
CA ASP A 154 -34.36 14.48 -13.38
C ASP A 154 -35.48 15.50 -13.15
N ASP A 155 -36.15 15.39 -12.00
CA ASP A 155 -37.13 16.35 -11.51
C ASP A 155 -38.24 16.68 -12.52
N GLY A 156 -38.81 15.63 -13.12
CA GLY A 156 -39.91 15.75 -14.09
C GLY A 156 -39.51 16.27 -15.47
N ARG A 157 -38.21 16.34 -15.78
CA ARG A 157 -37.69 16.85 -17.07
C ARG A 157 -36.78 15.82 -17.73
N GLY A 158 -36.97 15.63 -19.03
CA GLY A 158 -36.05 14.90 -19.91
C GLY A 158 -35.20 15.88 -20.72
N ARG A 159 -33.88 15.82 -20.54
CA ARG A 159 -32.90 16.58 -21.33
C ARG A 159 -32.22 15.65 -22.32
N VAL A 160 -32.19 16.05 -23.58
CA VAL A 160 -31.51 15.32 -24.65
C VAL A 160 -30.31 16.15 -25.10
N ALA A 161 -29.14 15.50 -25.18
CA ALA A 161 -27.90 16.12 -25.59
C ALA A 161 -27.13 15.27 -26.59
N VAL A 162 -26.38 15.93 -27.48
CA VAL A 162 -25.32 15.28 -28.26
C VAL A 162 -24.10 15.11 -27.36
N ASN A 163 -23.57 13.90 -27.27
CA ASN A 163 -22.34 13.62 -26.53
C ASN A 163 -21.13 13.90 -27.44
N LEU A 164 -20.56 15.10 -27.31
CA LEU A 164 -19.43 15.57 -28.11
C LEU A 164 -18.15 14.77 -27.82
N SER A 165 -18.00 14.21 -26.61
CA SER A 165 -16.82 13.41 -26.25
C SER A 165 -16.82 12.00 -26.87
N GLY A 166 -18.00 11.42 -27.10
CA GLY A 166 -18.17 10.03 -27.53
C GLY A 166 -17.91 9.06 -26.37
N GLU A 167 -16.75 8.39 -26.38
CA GLU A 167 -16.26 7.67 -25.20
C GLU A 167 -15.89 8.66 -24.10
N SER A 168 -15.90 8.21 -22.84
CA SER A 168 -15.52 9.07 -21.73
C SER A 168 -14.09 9.61 -21.92
N LEU A 169 -13.90 10.90 -21.61
CA LEU A 169 -12.65 11.62 -21.77
C LEU A 169 -11.52 11.05 -20.90
N HIS A 170 -11.84 10.19 -19.93
CA HIS A 170 -10.79 9.53 -19.19
C HIS A 170 -9.92 8.60 -20.06
N ARG A 171 -10.40 8.17 -21.23
CA ARG A 171 -9.60 7.35 -22.15
C ARG A 171 -8.74 8.25 -23.03
N ARG A 172 -7.51 8.51 -22.62
CA ARG A 172 -6.57 9.41 -23.35
C ARG A 172 -6.01 8.76 -24.61
N GLY A 173 -5.91 7.43 -24.61
CA GLY A 173 -5.33 6.63 -25.71
C GLY A 173 -4.06 5.86 -25.31
N TYR A 174 -3.38 6.25 -24.22
CA TYR A 174 -2.10 5.64 -23.84
C TYR A 174 -2.21 4.30 -23.08
N ARG A 175 -3.37 3.97 -22.52
CA ARG A 175 -3.57 2.75 -21.70
C ARG A 175 -4.14 1.62 -22.55
N ALA A 176 -3.39 0.52 -22.71
CA ALA A 176 -3.85 -0.64 -23.48
C ALA A 176 -4.52 -1.75 -22.65
N ASP A 177 -4.15 -1.92 -21.37
CA ASP A 177 -4.66 -2.98 -20.50
C ASP A 177 -5.26 -2.40 -19.21
N THR A 178 -6.53 -2.72 -18.94
CA THR A 178 -7.15 -2.48 -17.63
C THR A 178 -6.70 -3.58 -16.68
N GLY A 179 -5.62 -3.36 -15.94
CA GLY A 179 -5.25 -4.20 -14.79
C GLY A 179 -6.36 -4.26 -13.72
N VAL A 180 -6.07 -4.87 -12.58
CA VAL A 180 -7.05 -4.97 -11.48
C VAL A 180 -7.21 -3.59 -10.83
N ALA A 181 -8.34 -2.93 -11.11
CA ALA A 181 -8.79 -1.65 -10.52
C ALA A 181 -7.86 -0.42 -10.73
N PRO A 182 -7.65 0.04 -11.98
CA PRO A 182 -6.81 1.22 -12.25
C PRO A 182 -7.50 2.51 -11.82
N LEU A 183 -6.72 3.44 -11.27
CA LEU A 183 -7.13 4.82 -11.05
C LEU A 183 -7.57 5.42 -12.39
N LYS A 184 -8.79 5.96 -12.46
CA LYS A 184 -9.23 6.75 -13.62
C LYS A 184 -8.30 7.94 -13.77
N GLU A 185 -7.83 8.20 -14.97
CA GLU A 185 -6.82 9.21 -15.19
C GLU A 185 -7.40 10.63 -14.96
N THR A 186 -8.73 10.83 -15.01
CA THR A 186 -9.36 12.13 -14.64
C THR A 186 -9.22 12.40 -13.14
N LEU A 187 -9.37 11.35 -12.33
CA LEU A 187 -9.08 11.40 -10.90
C LEU A 187 -7.58 11.53 -10.64
N ALA A 188 -6.73 10.88 -11.44
CA ALA A 188 -5.28 11.03 -11.33
C ALA A 188 -4.83 12.47 -11.62
N ALA A 189 -5.36 13.10 -12.67
CA ALA A 189 -5.12 14.52 -12.96
C ALA A 189 -5.58 15.42 -11.81
N ALA A 190 -6.75 15.15 -11.23
CA ALA A 190 -7.24 15.91 -10.07
C ALA A 190 -6.32 15.75 -8.86
N ILE A 191 -5.84 14.53 -8.59
CA ILE A 191 -4.87 14.28 -7.51
C ILE A 191 -3.59 15.06 -7.74
N VAL A 192 -3.04 15.01 -8.95
CA VAL A 192 -1.82 15.73 -9.35
C VAL A 192 -1.99 17.24 -9.16
N ALA A 193 -3.08 17.82 -9.67
CA ALA A 193 -3.34 19.25 -9.59
C ALA A 193 -3.50 19.72 -8.14
N LEU A 194 -4.34 19.04 -7.34
CA LEU A 194 -4.58 19.37 -5.93
C LEU A 194 -3.35 19.12 -5.04
N SER A 195 -2.42 18.26 -5.46
CA SER A 195 -1.12 18.07 -4.78
C SER A 195 -0.12 19.20 -5.06
N GLY A 196 -0.50 20.20 -5.85
CA GLY A 196 0.32 21.37 -6.17
C GLY A 196 1.27 21.16 -7.35
N CYS A 197 1.09 20.11 -8.16
CA CYS A 197 1.81 19.99 -9.43
C CYS A 197 1.31 21.06 -10.40
N ASN A 198 2.23 21.75 -11.07
CA ASN A 198 1.91 22.79 -12.04
C ASN A 198 3.02 22.93 -13.08
N ARG A 199 2.77 23.75 -14.12
CA ARG A 199 3.71 24.01 -15.21
C ARG A 199 5.01 24.70 -14.75
N GLU A 200 5.01 25.37 -13.61
CA GLU A 200 6.14 26.16 -13.11
C GLU A 200 7.22 25.31 -12.40
N MET A 201 6.97 24.01 -12.21
CA MET A 201 8.00 23.10 -11.71
C MET A 201 9.17 23.04 -12.69
N GLY A 202 10.37 23.36 -12.21
CA GLY A 202 11.59 23.43 -13.01
C GLY A 202 12.54 22.26 -12.77
N ALA A 203 13.66 22.26 -13.51
CA ALA A 203 14.67 21.20 -13.50
C ALA A 203 15.42 20.99 -12.17
N ASP A 204 15.28 21.90 -11.22
CA ASP A 204 15.85 21.77 -9.87
C ASP A 204 14.92 21.01 -8.89
N GLN A 205 13.76 20.56 -9.37
CA GLN A 205 12.76 19.83 -8.61
C GLN A 205 12.58 18.41 -9.14
N THR A 206 11.99 17.56 -8.31
CA THR A 206 11.55 16.21 -8.69
C THR A 206 10.07 16.04 -8.39
N LEU A 207 9.35 15.36 -9.27
CA LEU A 207 8.05 14.76 -8.97
C LEU A 207 8.24 13.25 -8.84
N LEU A 208 7.90 12.70 -7.68
CA LEU A 208 8.16 11.30 -7.34
C LEU A 208 6.89 10.58 -6.90
N ASP A 209 6.65 9.40 -7.48
CA ASP A 209 5.68 8.41 -6.96
C ASP A 209 6.41 7.13 -6.51
N PRO A 210 6.43 6.81 -5.21
CA PRO A 210 7.18 5.67 -4.69
C PRO A 210 6.48 4.32 -4.89
N MET A 211 5.22 4.31 -5.36
CA MET A 211 4.40 3.12 -5.62
C MET A 211 3.54 3.37 -6.86
N CYS A 212 4.21 3.62 -8.00
CA CYS A 212 3.60 4.21 -9.17
C CYS A 212 2.61 3.31 -9.91
N GLY A 213 2.57 2.01 -9.61
CA GLY A 213 1.68 1.07 -10.26
C GLY A 213 1.83 1.13 -11.78
N SER A 214 0.74 1.46 -12.48
CA SER A 214 0.69 1.61 -13.94
C SER A 214 1.21 2.96 -14.48
N GLY A 215 1.80 3.81 -13.63
CA GLY A 215 2.39 5.11 -13.98
C GLY A 215 1.40 6.24 -14.21
N THR A 216 0.13 6.07 -13.83
CA THR A 216 -0.96 6.99 -14.23
C THR A 216 -0.78 8.40 -13.65
N LEU A 217 -0.38 8.52 -12.38
CA LEU A 217 -0.12 9.83 -11.76
C LEU A 217 1.05 10.55 -12.44
N LEU A 218 2.11 9.82 -12.81
CA LEU A 218 3.28 10.38 -13.48
C LEU A 218 2.96 10.88 -14.89
N ILE A 219 2.16 10.11 -15.64
CA ILE A 219 1.73 10.49 -17.00
C ILE A 219 0.86 11.74 -16.94
N GLU A 220 -0.16 11.79 -16.09
CA GLU A 220 -1.03 12.99 -16.00
C GLU A 220 -0.27 14.21 -15.48
N ALA A 221 0.74 14.03 -14.61
CA ALA A 221 1.64 15.11 -14.20
C ALA A 221 2.52 15.63 -15.33
N ALA A 222 3.10 14.73 -16.13
CA ALA A 222 3.87 15.09 -17.31
C ALA A 222 3.02 15.84 -18.35
N LEU A 223 1.81 15.35 -18.64
CA LEU A 223 0.88 16.03 -19.54
C LEU A 223 0.47 17.42 -19.02
N LEU A 224 0.38 17.60 -17.70
CA LEU A 224 0.11 18.92 -17.10
C LEU A 224 1.31 19.85 -17.22
N ILE A 225 2.52 19.36 -16.91
CA ILE A 225 3.78 20.14 -16.94
C ILE A 225 4.10 20.56 -18.38
N GLY A 226 3.95 19.64 -19.33
CA GLY A 226 4.19 19.87 -20.76
C GLY A 226 3.12 20.64 -21.49
N ASP A 227 2.09 21.13 -20.79
CA ASP A 227 0.94 21.79 -21.39
C ASP A 227 0.25 20.97 -22.51
N SER A 228 0.38 19.65 -22.47
CA SER A 228 -0.22 18.73 -23.43
C SER A 228 -1.71 18.57 -23.18
N ALA A 229 -2.52 18.81 -24.20
CA ALA A 229 -3.96 18.60 -24.15
C ALA A 229 -4.29 17.08 -24.07
N PRO A 230 -5.05 16.61 -23.07
CA PRO A 230 -5.38 15.18 -22.90
C PRO A 230 -6.10 14.56 -24.10
N GLY A 231 -6.77 15.39 -24.90
CA GLY A 231 -7.51 14.97 -26.08
C GLY A 231 -6.67 14.77 -27.34
N LEU A 232 -5.42 15.24 -27.40
CA LEU A 232 -4.58 15.15 -28.62
C LEU A 232 -4.32 13.71 -29.06
N SER A 233 -4.10 12.81 -28.11
CA SER A 233 -3.84 11.39 -28.38
C SER A 233 -5.11 10.58 -28.71
N ARG A 234 -6.30 11.20 -28.65
CA ARG A 234 -7.56 10.50 -28.93
C ARG A 234 -7.81 10.45 -30.43
N SER A 235 -8.04 9.24 -30.94
CA SER A 235 -8.34 9.05 -32.36
C SER A 235 -9.76 9.44 -32.76
N ILE A 236 -10.72 9.42 -31.82
CA ILE A 236 -12.15 9.62 -32.10
C ILE A 236 -12.81 10.48 -31.02
N PHE A 237 -13.67 11.40 -31.46
CA PHE A 237 -14.60 12.16 -30.63
C PHE A 237 -16.04 11.98 -31.13
N GLY A 238 -17.01 12.15 -30.23
CA GLY A 238 -18.43 11.92 -30.53
C GLY A 238 -19.07 12.95 -31.45
N PHE A 239 -18.43 14.11 -31.63
CA PHE A 239 -18.88 15.13 -32.58
C PHE A 239 -18.49 14.84 -34.03
N GLN A 240 -17.55 13.94 -34.31
CA GLN A 240 -17.02 13.77 -35.68
C GLN A 240 -18.07 13.28 -36.69
N GLY A 241 -19.06 12.48 -36.27
CA GLY A 241 -20.19 12.06 -37.09
C GLY A 241 -21.44 12.95 -36.94
N TRP A 242 -21.38 13.99 -36.11
CA TRP A 242 -22.51 14.89 -35.85
C TRP A 242 -22.61 15.94 -36.97
N PRO A 243 -23.79 16.14 -37.59
CA PRO A 243 -23.96 17.14 -38.65
C PRO A 243 -23.60 18.58 -38.29
N GLY A 244 -23.63 18.93 -36.99
CA GLY A 244 -23.19 20.24 -36.50
C GLY A 244 -21.68 20.38 -36.32
N HIS A 245 -20.87 19.42 -36.79
CA HIS A 245 -19.42 19.48 -36.69
C HIS A 245 -18.82 20.53 -37.63
N ASP A 246 -17.99 21.41 -37.08
CA ASP A 246 -17.14 22.32 -37.83
C ASP A 246 -15.70 21.77 -37.89
N PRO A 247 -15.28 21.17 -39.02
CA PRO A 247 -13.96 20.56 -39.14
C PRO A 247 -12.82 21.61 -39.18
N ASP A 248 -13.07 22.81 -39.72
CA ASP A 248 -12.05 23.86 -39.85
C ASP A 248 -11.76 24.49 -38.48
N LEU A 249 -12.81 24.75 -37.68
CA LEU A 249 -12.67 25.17 -36.29
C LEU A 249 -11.89 24.13 -35.48
N TRP A 250 -12.24 22.84 -35.60
CA TRP A 250 -11.54 21.78 -34.88
C TRP A 250 -10.07 21.69 -35.28
N SER A 251 -9.76 21.75 -36.57
CA SER A 251 -8.37 21.71 -37.05
C SER A 251 -7.53 22.83 -36.43
N ARG A 252 -8.05 24.07 -36.40
CA ARG A 252 -7.35 25.21 -35.78
C ARG A 252 -7.07 24.99 -34.29
N LEU A 253 -8.02 24.40 -33.55
CA LEU A 253 -7.85 24.13 -32.12
C LEU A 253 -6.83 23.00 -31.87
N VAL A 254 -6.76 22.02 -32.76
CA VAL A 254 -5.73 20.98 -32.72
C VAL A 254 -4.35 21.59 -33.00
N ASP A 255 -4.22 22.44 -34.02
CA ASP A 255 -2.97 23.13 -34.34
C ASP A 255 -2.48 24.00 -33.16
N GLU A 256 -3.39 24.71 -32.49
CA GLU A 256 -3.08 25.46 -31.27
C GLU A 256 -2.58 24.54 -30.14
N ALA A 257 -3.21 23.39 -29.95
CA ALA A 257 -2.81 22.44 -28.91
C ALA A 257 -1.46 21.78 -29.18
N VAL A 258 -1.15 21.47 -30.44
CA VAL A 258 0.18 20.99 -30.85
C VAL A 258 1.24 22.06 -30.58
N ALA A 259 1.00 23.31 -30.97
CA ALA A 259 1.96 24.40 -30.72
C ALA A 259 2.24 24.62 -29.22
N ARG A 260 1.21 24.51 -28.37
CA ARG A 260 1.37 24.62 -26.91
C ARG A 260 2.15 23.44 -26.31
N GLU A 261 1.92 22.23 -26.80
CA GLU A 261 2.71 21.06 -26.40
C GLU A 261 4.17 21.20 -26.80
N GLU A 262 4.46 21.67 -28.03
CA GLU A 262 5.82 21.93 -28.49
C GLU A 262 6.54 22.95 -27.59
N GLU A 263 5.90 24.09 -27.29
CA GLU A 263 6.44 25.09 -26.36
C GLU A 263 6.66 24.50 -24.95
N GLY A 264 5.71 23.69 -24.48
CA GLY A 264 5.79 23.00 -23.19
C GLY A 264 6.96 22.02 -23.10
N LEU A 265 7.26 21.30 -24.19
CA LEU A 265 8.35 20.33 -24.27
C LEU A 265 9.73 20.97 -24.29
N ASP A 266 9.86 22.19 -24.82
CA ASP A 266 11.11 22.97 -24.90
C ASP A 266 11.53 23.59 -23.57
N ARG A 267 10.60 23.67 -22.59
CA ARG A 267 10.89 24.20 -21.26
C ARG A 267 11.74 23.22 -20.42
N PRO A 268 12.44 23.72 -19.39
CA PRO A 268 13.09 22.84 -18.41
C PRO A 268 12.03 22.16 -17.51
N TRP A 269 12.04 20.83 -17.49
CA TRP A 269 11.12 20.00 -16.68
C TRP A 269 11.76 19.53 -15.39
N PRO A 270 10.98 19.28 -14.32
CA PRO A 270 11.47 18.54 -13.17
C PRO A 270 11.83 17.10 -13.57
N LEU A 271 12.64 16.43 -12.76
CA LEU A 271 12.78 14.99 -12.87
C LEU A 271 11.45 14.32 -12.50
N ILE A 272 10.84 13.57 -13.41
CA ILE A 272 9.63 12.78 -13.11
C ILE A 272 10.04 11.32 -12.95
N VAL A 273 9.87 10.78 -11.74
CA VAL A 273 10.35 9.43 -11.40
C VAL A 273 9.33 8.59 -10.63
N GLY A 274 9.22 7.33 -11.02
CA GLY A 274 8.35 6.33 -10.40
C GLY A 274 9.13 5.13 -9.89
N TYR A 275 8.66 4.58 -8.76
CA TYR A 275 9.11 3.30 -8.24
C TYR A 275 7.92 2.38 -8.02
N ASP A 276 8.10 1.08 -8.27
CA ASP A 276 7.20 0.05 -7.78
C ASP A 276 8.01 -1.22 -7.50
N TYR A 277 7.62 -2.01 -6.50
CA TYR A 277 8.32 -3.27 -6.23
C TYR A 277 7.90 -4.36 -7.23
N ASP A 278 6.70 -4.26 -7.82
CA ASP A 278 6.16 -5.28 -8.72
C ASP A 278 6.68 -5.06 -10.15
N PRO A 279 7.49 -6.00 -10.69
CA PRO A 279 7.99 -5.88 -12.06
C PRO A 279 6.87 -5.87 -13.11
N VAL A 280 5.69 -6.44 -12.82
CA VAL A 280 4.54 -6.39 -13.73
C VAL A 280 3.99 -4.96 -13.81
N ALA A 281 3.86 -4.29 -12.67
CA ALA A 281 3.43 -2.89 -12.62
C ALA A 281 4.42 -1.97 -13.33
N VAL A 282 5.73 -2.11 -13.06
CA VAL A 282 6.80 -1.35 -13.74
C VAL A 282 6.76 -1.53 -15.25
N SER A 283 6.58 -2.77 -15.73
CA SER A 283 6.46 -3.06 -17.16
C SER A 283 5.23 -2.39 -17.78
N ALA A 284 4.08 -2.44 -17.09
CA ALA A 284 2.87 -1.76 -17.53
C ALA A 284 3.03 -0.23 -17.56
N ALA A 285 3.68 0.35 -16.55
CA ALA A 285 3.98 1.79 -16.50
C ALA A 285 4.83 2.23 -17.69
N ARG A 286 5.95 1.54 -17.95
CA ARG A 286 6.82 1.86 -19.10
C ARG A 286 6.08 1.79 -20.43
N LYS A 287 5.24 0.78 -20.64
CA LYS A 287 4.41 0.67 -21.86
C LYS A 287 3.39 1.80 -21.99
N ASN A 288 2.79 2.25 -20.88
CA ASN A 288 1.83 3.35 -20.90
C ASN A 288 2.53 4.70 -21.14
N ILE A 289 3.71 4.91 -20.55
CA ILE A 289 4.56 6.09 -20.76
C ILE A 289 4.97 6.19 -22.22
N ASP A 290 5.40 5.06 -22.81
CA ASP A 290 5.80 4.99 -24.22
C ASP A 290 4.64 5.35 -25.16
N ARG A 291 3.45 4.78 -24.92
CA ARG A 291 2.24 5.14 -25.68
C ARG A 291 1.78 6.57 -25.48
N ALA A 292 2.14 7.19 -24.35
CA ALA A 292 1.87 8.60 -24.10
C ALA A 292 2.92 9.52 -24.75
N GLY A 293 3.98 8.98 -25.38
CA GLY A 293 5.05 9.77 -25.99
C GLY A 293 6.01 10.40 -24.98
N LEU A 294 6.11 9.86 -23.76
CA LEU A 294 6.81 10.48 -22.62
C LEU A 294 8.02 9.67 -22.13
N SER A 295 8.55 8.75 -22.94
CA SER A 295 9.66 7.84 -22.58
C SER A 295 10.96 8.57 -22.25
N ASP A 296 11.19 9.76 -22.81
CA ASP A 296 12.32 10.64 -22.54
C ASP A 296 12.12 11.54 -21.32
N ARG A 297 10.87 11.65 -20.80
CA ARG A 297 10.50 12.55 -19.70
C ARG A 297 10.24 11.85 -18.38
N ILE A 298 9.79 10.59 -18.39
CA ILE A 298 9.42 9.84 -17.18
C ILE A 298 10.32 8.62 -16.99
N GLN A 299 10.95 8.52 -15.82
CA GLN A 299 11.77 7.38 -15.43
C GLN A 299 10.99 6.46 -14.50
N VAL A 300 10.96 5.15 -14.76
CA VAL A 300 10.33 4.18 -13.85
C VAL A 300 11.29 3.04 -13.53
N HIS A 301 11.47 2.78 -12.24
CA HIS A 301 12.39 1.77 -11.72
C HIS A 301 11.65 0.73 -10.87
N GLN A 302 12.14 -0.50 -10.91
CA GLN A 302 11.77 -1.48 -9.90
C GLN A 302 12.52 -1.15 -8.61
N GLY A 303 11.81 -0.96 -7.50
CA GLY A 303 12.42 -0.57 -6.24
C GLY A 303 11.56 -0.87 -5.02
N GLN A 304 12.20 -1.25 -3.93
CA GLN A 304 11.56 -1.39 -2.62
C GLN A 304 11.48 -0.03 -1.94
N LEU A 305 10.37 0.27 -1.27
CA LEU A 305 10.20 1.52 -0.51
C LEU A 305 11.34 1.71 0.50
N ALA A 306 11.81 0.63 1.13
CA ALA A 306 12.94 0.62 2.07
C ALA A 306 14.24 1.26 1.53
N ARG A 307 14.42 1.29 0.21
CA ARG A 307 15.62 1.78 -0.48
C ARG A 307 15.43 3.14 -1.12
N LEU A 308 14.25 3.75 -0.96
CA LEU A 308 13.93 5.05 -1.53
C LEU A 308 14.86 6.13 -0.97
N ARG A 309 15.25 7.06 -1.85
CA ARG A 309 16.09 8.24 -1.56
C ARG A 309 15.54 9.43 -2.33
N ALA A 310 15.65 10.63 -1.77
CA ALA A 310 15.35 11.85 -2.51
C ALA A 310 16.42 12.09 -3.58
N PRO A 311 16.05 12.19 -4.87
CA PRO A 311 17.00 12.50 -5.94
C PRO A 311 17.49 13.96 -5.91
N THR A 312 16.69 14.87 -5.34
CA THR A 312 16.94 16.32 -5.28
C THR A 312 16.67 16.87 -3.87
N ALA A 313 17.04 18.13 -3.62
CA ALA A 313 16.80 18.77 -2.32
C ALA A 313 15.32 19.12 -2.08
N LYS A 314 14.55 19.38 -3.14
CA LYS A 314 13.13 19.74 -3.10
C LYS A 314 12.36 19.03 -4.20
N GLY A 315 11.06 18.86 -3.99
CA GLY A 315 10.18 18.21 -4.95
C GLY A 315 8.76 18.01 -4.41
N LEU A 316 7.99 17.23 -5.15
CA LEU A 316 6.64 16.79 -4.82
C LEU A 316 6.62 15.26 -4.79
N LEU A 317 6.24 14.69 -3.64
CA LEU A 317 5.90 13.27 -3.53
C LEU A 317 4.40 13.13 -3.71
N VAL A 318 3.95 12.47 -4.79
CA VAL A 318 2.54 12.19 -5.04
C VAL A 318 2.32 10.69 -5.13
N CYS A 319 1.38 10.13 -4.37
CA CYS A 319 1.26 8.68 -4.26
C CYS A 319 -0.18 8.21 -4.02
N ASN A 320 -0.52 7.07 -4.61
CA ASN A 320 -1.74 6.31 -4.35
C ASN A 320 -1.40 4.91 -3.79
N PRO A 321 -1.09 4.78 -2.48
CA PRO A 321 -0.73 3.50 -1.89
C PRO A 321 -1.88 2.50 -1.86
N PRO A 322 -1.59 1.20 -1.65
CA PRO A 322 -2.61 0.19 -1.39
C PRO A 322 -3.50 0.53 -0.19
N TYR A 323 -4.81 0.30 -0.34
CA TYR A 323 -5.84 0.60 0.67
C TYR A 323 -6.09 -0.53 1.68
N GLY A 324 -5.64 -1.75 1.41
CA GLY A 324 -5.88 -2.91 2.27
C GLY A 324 -7.34 -3.40 2.28
N GLU A 325 -8.06 -3.28 1.16
CA GLU A 325 -9.49 -3.63 1.06
C GLU A 325 -9.79 -5.13 1.19
N ARG A 326 -8.81 -6.01 0.94
CA ARG A 326 -8.99 -7.46 1.13
C ARG A 326 -8.76 -7.86 2.58
N LEU A 327 -9.51 -8.88 3.02
CA LEU A 327 -9.34 -9.51 4.34
C LEU A 327 -7.88 -9.93 4.55
N GLY A 328 -7.24 -9.37 5.58
CA GLY A 328 -5.83 -9.62 5.92
C GLY A 328 -4.85 -8.55 5.44
N GLU A 329 -5.23 -7.69 4.50
CA GLU A 329 -4.37 -6.63 3.95
C GLU A 329 -4.47 -5.30 4.71
N ALA A 330 -5.55 -5.07 5.47
CA ALA A 330 -5.73 -3.83 6.25
C ALA A 330 -4.60 -3.59 7.28
N GLU A 331 -4.19 -4.61 8.02
CA GLU A 331 -3.09 -4.47 9.00
C GLU A 331 -1.72 -4.33 8.32
N GLU A 332 -1.54 -4.91 7.14
CA GLU A 332 -0.35 -4.73 6.30
C GLU A 332 -0.28 -3.29 5.77
N ALA A 333 -1.40 -2.74 5.31
CA ALA A 333 -1.50 -1.34 4.92
C ALA A 333 -1.15 -0.41 6.09
N VAL A 334 -1.66 -0.66 7.30
CA VAL A 334 -1.27 0.10 8.49
C VAL A 334 0.24 0.07 8.73
N ALA A 335 0.88 -1.11 8.59
CA ALA A 335 2.33 -1.25 8.74
C ALA A 335 3.10 -0.47 7.65
N LEU A 336 2.62 -0.53 6.42
CA LEU A 336 3.19 0.19 5.28
C LEU A 336 3.10 1.71 5.48
N TYR A 337 1.96 2.26 5.90
CA TYR A 337 1.81 3.70 6.12
C TYR A 337 2.73 4.22 7.24
N ARG A 338 2.97 3.43 8.29
CA ARG A 338 3.99 3.78 9.30
C ARG A 338 5.39 3.79 8.71
N CYS A 339 5.72 2.81 7.88
CA CYS A 339 6.99 2.76 7.16
C CYS A 339 7.19 4.00 6.28
N MET A 340 6.17 4.33 5.47
CA MET A 340 6.17 5.52 4.63
C MET A 340 6.39 6.78 5.45
N GLY A 341 5.66 6.96 6.56
CA GLY A 341 5.83 8.12 7.44
C GLY A 341 7.28 8.30 7.90
N ARG A 342 7.93 7.22 8.34
CA ARG A 342 9.35 7.25 8.76
C ARG A 342 10.30 7.53 7.60
N ILE A 343 10.09 6.91 6.44
CA ILE A 343 10.95 7.11 5.26
C ILE A 343 10.79 8.53 4.71
N PHE A 344 9.56 9.04 4.63
CA PHE A 344 9.28 10.39 4.15
C PHE A 344 9.88 11.44 5.07
N ALA A 345 9.70 11.30 6.39
CA ALA A 345 10.31 12.21 7.37
C ALA A 345 11.84 12.22 7.30
N ARG A 346 12.48 11.08 7.00
CA ARG A 346 13.95 10.95 6.95
C ARG A 346 14.54 11.41 5.63
N GLU A 347 13.96 11.00 4.51
CA GLU A 347 14.55 11.17 3.18
C GLU A 347 13.98 12.38 2.42
N PHE A 348 12.77 12.83 2.76
CA PHE A 348 12.01 13.81 1.99
C PHE A 348 11.58 15.02 2.82
N SER A 349 12.28 15.32 3.93
CA SER A 349 11.96 16.50 4.72
C SER A 349 12.06 17.78 3.89
N GLY A 350 11.07 18.66 4.00
CA GLY A 350 10.97 19.89 3.21
C GLY A 350 10.31 19.72 1.83
N TRP A 351 10.01 18.50 1.39
CA TRP A 351 9.27 18.26 0.15
C TRP A 351 7.77 18.44 0.34
N ARG A 352 7.06 18.73 -0.74
CA ARG A 352 5.59 18.70 -0.77
C ARG A 352 5.09 17.27 -0.83
N LEU A 353 3.90 17.02 -0.28
CA LEU A 353 3.26 15.71 -0.25
C LEU A 353 1.83 15.79 -0.79
N GLY A 354 1.46 14.85 -1.65
CA GLY A 354 0.08 14.52 -2.04
C GLY A 354 -0.18 13.03 -1.87
N LEU A 355 -0.89 12.65 -0.80
CA LEU A 355 -1.16 11.24 -0.48
C LEU A 355 -2.64 10.91 -0.65
N PHE A 356 -2.96 10.00 -1.57
CA PHE A 356 -4.32 9.55 -1.82
C PHE A 356 -4.63 8.24 -1.07
N ALA A 357 -5.59 8.27 -0.15
CA ALA A 357 -5.93 7.15 0.72
C ALA A 357 -7.45 6.97 0.88
N SER A 358 -7.92 5.73 1.04
CA SER A 358 -9.34 5.43 1.25
C SER A 358 -9.83 5.64 2.68
N GLN A 359 -8.95 5.63 3.69
CA GLN A 359 -9.31 5.70 5.10
C GLN A 359 -8.52 6.77 5.86
N PRO A 360 -9.18 7.65 6.63
CA PRO A 360 -8.49 8.63 7.48
C PRO A 360 -7.50 7.99 8.46
N ASP A 361 -7.86 6.85 9.05
CA ASP A 361 -7.03 6.14 10.04
C ASP A 361 -5.67 5.70 9.49
N LEU A 362 -5.54 5.48 8.17
CA LEU A 362 -4.26 5.14 7.51
C LEU A 362 -3.38 6.38 7.40
N VAL A 363 -3.97 7.52 7.03
CA VAL A 363 -3.28 8.81 6.94
C VAL A 363 -2.66 9.19 8.29
N ASP A 364 -3.41 9.00 9.38
CA ASP A 364 -2.92 9.25 10.74
C ASP A 364 -1.66 8.44 11.09
N ARG A 365 -1.44 7.28 10.44
CA ARG A 365 -0.24 6.45 10.64
C ARG A 365 1.01 7.00 9.98
N LEU A 366 0.86 7.93 9.03
CA LEU A 366 1.98 8.61 8.40
C LEU A 366 2.71 9.54 9.39
N GLY A 367 2.00 10.05 10.40
CA GLY A 367 2.58 10.90 11.45
C GLY A 367 3.00 12.29 10.96
N GLN A 368 2.45 12.78 9.84
CA GLN A 368 2.74 14.10 9.28
C GLN A 368 1.66 15.11 9.67
N PRO A 369 2.01 16.23 10.34
CA PRO A 369 1.04 17.25 10.78
C PRO A 369 0.66 18.22 9.65
N GLY A 370 -0.41 19.01 9.87
CA GLY A 370 -0.68 20.22 9.08
C GLY A 370 -1.13 19.98 7.64
N THR A 371 -1.97 18.97 7.40
CA THR A 371 -2.37 18.57 6.05
C THR A 371 -3.74 19.15 5.65
N VAL A 372 -3.85 19.67 4.42
CA VAL A 372 -5.13 19.99 3.78
C VAL A 372 -5.73 18.70 3.22
N SER A 373 -7.04 18.48 3.39
CA SER A 373 -7.71 17.26 2.93
C SER A 373 -8.81 17.57 1.91
N HIS A 374 -8.70 16.98 0.72
CA HIS A 374 -9.74 17.01 -0.30
C HIS A 374 -10.49 15.68 -0.32
N ARG A 375 -11.82 15.72 -0.42
CA ARG A 375 -12.65 14.52 -0.53
C ARG A 375 -12.85 14.19 -2.00
N LEU A 376 -12.41 13.01 -2.43
CA LEU A 376 -12.53 12.52 -3.80
C LEU A 376 -13.11 11.10 -3.80
N PHE A 377 -13.42 10.55 -4.96
CA PHE A 377 -14.03 9.22 -5.09
C PHE A 377 -13.33 8.36 -6.14
N ASN A 378 -12.80 7.22 -5.73
CA ASN A 378 -12.31 6.20 -6.66
C ASN A 378 -13.44 5.20 -6.94
N GLY A 379 -14.23 5.47 -7.98
CA GLY A 379 -15.47 4.74 -8.22
C GLY A 379 -16.45 4.93 -7.04
N PRO A 380 -16.97 3.87 -6.42
CA PRO A 380 -17.85 3.99 -5.26
C PRO A 380 -17.11 4.28 -3.95
N ILE A 381 -15.78 4.16 -3.92
CA ILE A 381 -14.97 4.27 -2.70
C ILE A 381 -14.72 5.75 -2.42
N ALA A 382 -15.20 6.23 -1.27
CA ALA A 382 -14.87 7.56 -0.78
C ALA A 382 -13.41 7.58 -0.27
N CYS A 383 -12.62 8.52 -0.78
CA CYS A 383 -11.20 8.65 -0.46
C CYS A 383 -10.89 10.09 -0.02
N ARG A 384 -9.69 10.27 0.52
CA ARG A 384 -9.10 11.57 0.85
C ARG A 384 -7.77 11.72 0.14
N LEU A 385 -7.57 12.88 -0.47
CA LEU A 385 -6.25 13.36 -0.84
C LEU A 385 -5.75 14.28 0.27
N VAL A 386 -4.59 13.95 0.81
CA VAL A 386 -3.96 14.65 1.92
C VAL A 386 -2.74 15.36 1.37
N CYS A 387 -2.79 16.69 1.39
CA CYS A 387 -1.75 17.56 0.86
C CYS A 387 -0.99 18.23 2.00
N SER A 388 0.33 18.37 1.86
CA SER A 388 1.18 19.15 2.74
C SER A 388 2.21 19.92 1.93
N ASP A 389 2.43 21.19 2.29
CA ASP A 389 3.44 22.04 1.66
C ASP A 389 4.87 21.67 2.09
N SER A 390 5.02 20.91 3.19
CA SER A 390 6.32 20.50 3.69
C SER A 390 6.22 19.29 4.59
N ILE A 391 6.87 18.19 4.19
CA ILE A 391 7.07 17.01 5.02
C ILE A 391 8.00 17.38 6.18
N VAL A 392 7.51 17.14 7.39
CA VAL A 392 8.23 17.46 8.62
C VAL A 392 9.13 16.28 9.00
N SER A 393 10.38 16.59 9.30
CA SER A 393 11.30 15.65 9.94
C SER A 393 10.78 15.31 11.33
N VAL A 394 10.66 14.04 11.67
CA VAL A 394 10.21 13.61 12.99
C VAL A 394 11.43 13.32 13.86
N SER A 395 11.54 14.03 14.99
CA SER A 395 12.42 13.63 16.09
C SER A 395 11.90 12.31 16.65
N GLU A 396 12.70 11.24 16.58
CA GLU A 396 12.38 10.02 17.32
C GLU A 396 12.63 10.28 18.81
N ASP A 397 11.60 10.74 19.53
CA ASP A 397 11.66 10.85 20.98
C ASP A 397 11.85 9.46 21.59
N VAL A 398 13.10 9.13 21.94
CA VAL A 398 13.44 7.88 22.59
C VAL A 398 12.86 7.91 24.00
N PHE A 399 11.90 7.02 24.26
CA PHE A 399 11.33 6.89 25.59
C PHE A 399 12.40 6.41 26.59
N VAL A 400 12.61 7.19 27.64
CA VAL A 400 13.56 6.86 28.72
C VAL A 400 12.78 6.49 29.99
N TRP A 401 13.09 5.31 30.54
CA TRP A 401 12.56 4.90 31.84
C TRP A 401 13.25 5.68 32.97
N PRO A 402 12.49 6.29 33.89
CA PRO A 402 13.08 6.78 35.13
C PRO A 402 13.53 5.60 36.01
N LEU A 403 14.46 5.85 36.94
CA LEU A 403 14.86 4.87 37.95
C LEU A 403 14.83 5.51 39.34
N ALA A 404 13.98 4.99 40.22
CA ALA A 404 13.84 5.51 41.58
C ALA A 404 15.09 5.26 42.45
N GLY A 405 15.57 6.30 43.12
CA GLY A 405 16.78 6.28 43.97
C GLY A 405 16.55 6.18 45.48
N GLY A 406 15.30 6.17 45.96
CA GLY A 406 14.97 6.13 47.39
C GLY A 406 15.32 4.82 48.11
N GLU A 407 15.19 4.78 49.43
CA GLU A 407 15.37 3.55 50.22
C GLU A 407 14.33 2.49 49.85
N LEU A 408 14.77 1.23 49.70
CA LEU A 408 13.91 0.08 49.40
C LEU A 408 13.73 -0.74 50.67
N THR A 409 12.73 -0.38 51.47
CA THR A 409 12.38 -1.07 52.71
C THR A 409 11.00 -1.71 52.61
N GLY A 410 10.74 -2.74 53.43
CA GLY A 410 9.47 -3.47 53.45
C GLY A 410 9.46 -4.78 52.67
N ASP A 411 8.27 -5.34 52.46
CA ASP A 411 8.07 -6.64 51.83
C ASP A 411 8.60 -6.69 50.40
N GLY A 412 9.43 -7.68 50.09
CA GLY A 412 10.03 -7.86 48.77
C GLY A 412 11.17 -6.88 48.44
N ALA A 413 11.72 -6.21 49.45
CA ALA A 413 12.91 -5.37 49.30
C ALA A 413 14.11 -6.10 48.68
N ASP A 414 14.25 -7.40 48.90
CA ASP A 414 15.28 -8.24 48.28
C ASP A 414 15.15 -8.29 46.75
N PHE A 415 13.93 -8.52 46.25
CA PHE A 415 13.60 -8.42 44.83
C PHE A 415 13.83 -7.00 44.31
N ALA A 416 13.35 -5.98 45.02
CA ALA A 416 13.48 -4.59 44.61
C ALA A 416 14.96 -4.17 44.45
N ASN A 417 15.80 -4.52 45.43
CA ASN A 417 17.23 -4.24 45.40
C ASN A 417 17.92 -4.97 44.23
N ARG A 418 17.57 -6.24 44.01
CA ARG A 418 18.09 -7.02 42.87
C ARG A 418 17.67 -6.40 41.54
N MET A 419 16.39 -6.03 41.41
CA MET A 419 15.83 -5.43 40.21
C MET A 419 16.45 -4.07 39.91
N ARG A 420 16.62 -3.19 40.91
CA ARG A 420 17.30 -1.89 40.74
C ARG A 420 18.73 -2.06 40.25
N LYS A 421 19.47 -3.02 40.81
CA LYS A 421 20.85 -3.32 40.38
C LYS A 421 20.88 -3.79 38.92
N ASN A 422 19.96 -4.67 38.54
CA ASN A 422 19.84 -5.13 37.16
C ASN A 422 19.47 -3.96 36.23
N LEU A 423 18.45 -3.16 36.56
CA LEU A 423 18.03 -1.99 35.77
C LEU A 423 19.17 -0.98 35.56
N THR A 424 19.91 -0.66 36.62
CA THR A 424 21.05 0.26 36.54
C THR A 424 22.11 -0.24 35.55
N ARG A 425 22.41 -1.54 35.59
CA ARG A 425 23.38 -2.17 34.66
C ARG A 425 22.81 -2.24 33.24
N SER A 426 21.59 -2.74 33.10
CA SER A 426 20.95 -2.97 31.80
C SER A 426 20.68 -1.66 31.08
N PHE A 427 20.27 -0.58 31.74
CA PHE A 427 20.09 0.73 31.10
C PHE A 427 21.39 1.28 30.51
N LYS A 428 22.49 1.22 31.28
CA LYS A 428 23.81 1.64 30.79
C LYS A 428 24.29 0.79 29.61
N TRP A 429 24.13 -0.53 29.71
CA TRP A 429 24.50 -1.47 28.65
C TRP A 429 23.64 -1.30 27.40
N ALA A 430 22.32 -1.25 27.55
CA ALA A 430 21.35 -1.11 26.46
C ALA A 430 21.58 0.20 25.68
N ALA A 431 21.80 1.31 26.38
CA ALA A 431 22.14 2.59 25.77
C ALA A 431 23.47 2.52 25.00
N LYS A 432 24.50 1.88 25.57
CA LYS A 432 25.81 1.72 24.93
C LYS A 432 25.74 0.86 23.65
N GLU A 433 25.01 -0.25 23.70
CA GLU A 433 24.92 -1.22 22.60
C GLU A 433 23.78 -0.91 21.61
N GLY A 434 23.01 0.16 21.83
CA GLY A 434 21.86 0.50 20.99
C GLY A 434 20.74 -0.55 21.01
N VAL A 435 20.55 -1.24 22.14
CA VAL A 435 19.55 -2.31 22.30
C VAL A 435 18.33 -1.76 23.02
N SER A 436 17.16 -1.79 22.38
CA SER A 436 15.92 -1.25 22.95
C SER A 436 14.96 -2.32 23.51
N CYS A 437 15.19 -3.59 23.18
CA CYS A 437 14.43 -4.73 23.69
C CYS A 437 15.37 -5.75 24.34
N TYR A 438 15.21 -6.07 25.61
CA TYR A 438 16.14 -6.94 26.35
C TYR A 438 15.55 -7.54 27.64
N ARG A 439 16.17 -8.62 28.11
CA ARG A 439 15.87 -9.25 29.40
C ARG A 439 16.55 -8.47 30.53
N VAL A 440 15.80 -8.09 31.56
CA VAL A 440 16.37 -7.41 32.75
C VAL A 440 16.42 -8.31 33.98
N TYR A 441 15.54 -9.31 34.06
CA TYR A 441 15.49 -10.25 35.17
C TYR A 441 15.13 -11.64 34.65
N ASP A 442 15.87 -12.68 35.01
CA ASP A 442 15.57 -14.07 34.65
C ASP A 442 15.76 -14.98 35.86
N ARG A 443 14.71 -15.04 36.71
CA ARG A 443 14.66 -15.94 37.88
C ARG A 443 15.90 -15.79 38.75
N ASP A 444 16.35 -14.54 38.92
CA ASP A 444 17.59 -14.20 39.61
C ASP A 444 17.61 -14.66 41.07
N LEU A 445 16.43 -14.75 41.68
CA LEU A 445 16.19 -15.17 43.06
C LEU A 445 15.25 -16.40 43.07
N PRO A 446 15.52 -17.41 43.92
CA PRO A 446 14.71 -18.64 43.98
C PRO A 446 13.22 -18.39 44.29
N ASP A 447 12.96 -17.35 45.08
CA ASP A 447 11.64 -17.00 45.58
C ASP A 447 10.77 -16.23 44.59
N TYR A 448 11.37 -15.74 43.50
CA TYR A 448 10.70 -14.93 42.48
C TYR A 448 10.91 -15.56 41.10
N ASN A 449 10.08 -16.55 40.80
CA ASN A 449 10.16 -17.34 39.56
C ASN A 449 9.52 -16.61 38.36
N VAL A 450 10.03 -15.43 38.06
CA VAL A 450 9.57 -14.57 36.96
C VAL A 450 10.73 -14.26 36.02
N ALA A 451 10.40 -13.93 34.78
CA ALA A 451 11.33 -13.23 33.91
C ALA A 451 10.70 -11.93 33.43
N ILE A 452 11.49 -10.87 33.36
CA ILE A 452 11.04 -9.51 33.05
C ILE A 452 11.83 -9.01 31.86
N ASP A 453 11.10 -8.63 30.81
CA ASP A 453 11.61 -8.04 29.58
C ASP A 453 11.20 -6.58 29.48
N ILE A 454 12.09 -5.77 28.92
CA ILE A 454 11.80 -4.43 28.47
C ILE A 454 11.66 -4.46 26.95
N TYR A 455 10.57 -3.90 26.46
CA TYR A 455 10.30 -3.65 25.05
C TYR A 455 10.05 -2.15 24.92
N GLU A 456 11.11 -1.36 24.71
CA GLU A 456 11.03 0.11 24.71
C GLU A 456 10.22 0.66 25.89
N LYS A 457 9.03 1.24 25.64
CA LYS A 457 8.14 1.83 26.65
C LYS A 457 7.19 0.83 27.32
N TRP A 458 7.34 -0.46 27.07
CA TRP A 458 6.52 -1.53 27.64
C TRP A 458 7.38 -2.51 28.44
N ILE A 459 6.76 -3.10 29.46
CA ILE A 459 7.35 -4.10 30.34
C ILE A 459 6.54 -5.38 30.17
N HIS A 460 7.20 -6.48 29.91
CA HIS A 460 6.57 -7.80 29.81
C HIS A 460 7.07 -8.69 30.95
N VAL A 461 6.14 -9.14 31.79
CA VAL A 461 6.40 -9.99 32.94
C VAL A 461 5.86 -11.39 32.66
N GLN A 462 6.79 -12.34 32.53
CA GLN A 462 6.47 -13.75 32.36
C GLN A 462 6.57 -14.46 33.72
N GLU A 463 5.43 -14.96 34.20
CA GLU A 463 5.37 -15.81 35.39
C GLU A 463 5.55 -17.29 35.00
N TYR A 464 6.43 -17.99 35.71
CA TYR A 464 6.63 -19.43 35.56
C TYR A 464 5.93 -20.19 36.69
N ALA A 465 5.62 -21.47 36.43
CA ALA A 465 4.99 -22.34 37.41
C ALA A 465 5.74 -22.33 38.75
N ARG A 466 4.98 -22.22 39.85
CA ARG A 466 5.52 -22.27 41.21
C ARG A 466 6.33 -23.55 41.44
N PRO A 467 7.47 -23.50 42.16
CA PRO A 467 8.09 -24.71 42.69
C PRO A 467 7.06 -25.49 43.53
N SER A 468 7.07 -26.82 43.46
CA SER A 468 6.13 -27.68 44.20
C SER A 468 6.15 -27.46 45.73
N ARG A 469 7.25 -26.90 46.25
CA ARG A 469 7.47 -26.60 47.67
C ARG A 469 6.86 -25.27 48.15
N MET A 470 6.31 -24.44 47.27
CA MET A 470 5.80 -23.11 47.62
C MET A 470 4.27 -23.06 47.66
N ASP A 471 3.72 -22.47 48.72
CA ASP A 471 2.29 -22.22 48.87
C ASP A 471 1.76 -21.25 47.80
N GLU A 472 0.54 -21.49 47.32
CA GLU A 472 -0.07 -20.75 46.22
C GLU A 472 -0.41 -19.29 46.59
N LYS A 473 -0.85 -19.04 47.84
CA LYS A 473 -1.12 -17.67 48.31
C LYS A 473 0.17 -16.88 48.48
N VAL A 474 1.24 -17.53 48.91
CA VAL A 474 2.58 -16.92 49.02
C VAL A 474 3.12 -16.56 47.63
N ALA A 475 2.98 -17.45 46.64
CA ALA A 475 3.38 -17.18 45.27
C ALA A 475 2.61 -15.99 44.66
N ALA A 476 1.28 -15.94 44.85
CA ALA A 476 0.45 -14.83 44.38
C ALA A 476 0.80 -13.49 45.06
N ARG A 477 1.10 -13.50 46.37
CA ARG A 477 1.58 -12.33 47.11
C ARG A 477 2.92 -11.84 46.55
N ARG A 478 3.88 -12.74 46.34
CA ARG A 478 5.20 -12.40 45.77
C ARG A 478 5.09 -11.86 44.35
N PHE A 479 4.23 -12.44 43.52
CA PHE A 479 3.97 -11.93 42.18
C PHE A 479 3.36 -10.51 42.22
N SER A 480 2.44 -10.24 43.16
CA SER A 480 1.90 -8.88 43.36
C SER A 480 2.99 -7.89 43.81
N LEU A 481 3.92 -8.31 44.66
CA LEU A 481 5.08 -7.51 45.07
C LEU A 481 5.99 -7.17 43.88
N VAL A 482 6.24 -8.13 42.97
CA VAL A 482 7.00 -7.88 41.73
C VAL A 482 6.38 -6.74 40.94
N LEU A 483 5.06 -6.77 40.73
CA LEU A 483 4.36 -5.72 39.98
C LEU A 483 4.37 -4.38 40.69
N SER A 484 4.23 -4.37 42.02
CA SER A 484 4.31 -3.14 42.83
C SER A 484 5.67 -2.48 42.71
N TRP A 485 6.73 -3.25 42.92
CA TRP A 485 8.11 -2.75 42.85
C TRP A 485 8.51 -2.33 41.45
N LEU A 486 8.03 -3.00 40.39
CA LEU A 486 8.26 -2.54 39.01
C LEU A 486 7.66 -1.16 38.76
N ARG A 487 6.45 -0.91 39.28
CA ARG A 487 5.79 0.40 39.13
C ARG A 487 6.49 1.48 39.92
N GLU A 488 6.95 1.17 41.11
CA GLU A 488 7.68 2.12 41.95
C GLU A 488 9.07 2.44 41.38
N LEU A 489 9.84 1.43 40.99
CA LEU A 489 11.20 1.61 40.47
C LEU A 489 11.21 2.38 39.14
N LEU A 490 10.24 2.14 38.26
CA LEU A 490 10.22 2.66 36.89
C LEU A 490 9.18 3.75 36.66
N GLY A 491 8.43 4.16 37.68
CA GLY A 491 7.27 5.05 37.50
C GLY A 491 6.25 4.49 36.50
N ALA A 492 6.19 3.17 36.33
CA ALA A 492 5.45 2.55 35.25
C ALA A 492 3.94 2.61 35.49
N ARG A 493 3.22 3.14 34.50
CA ARG A 493 1.75 3.06 34.45
C ARG A 493 1.29 1.63 34.20
N ARG A 494 0.09 1.28 34.70
CA ARG A 494 -0.47 -0.08 34.57
C ARG A 494 -0.64 -0.51 33.11
N ASP A 495 -0.97 0.42 32.22
CA ASP A 495 -1.15 0.18 30.78
C ASP A 495 0.16 -0.08 30.01
N ARG A 496 1.31 -0.04 30.69
CA ARG A 496 2.63 -0.38 30.15
C ARG A 496 3.18 -1.71 30.65
N ILE A 497 2.51 -2.36 31.61
CA ILE A 497 2.95 -3.65 32.16
C ILE A 497 2.02 -4.74 31.66
N PHE A 498 2.59 -5.70 30.94
CA PHE A 498 1.89 -6.87 30.42
C PHE A 498 2.33 -8.11 31.17
N ILE A 499 1.37 -8.98 31.46
CA ILE A 499 1.58 -10.17 32.27
C ILE A 499 1.17 -11.39 31.45
N LYS A 500 2.05 -12.39 31.41
CA LYS A 500 1.72 -13.73 30.90
C LYS A 500 2.07 -14.77 31.94
N THR A 501 1.12 -15.65 32.25
CA THR A 501 1.34 -16.79 33.14
C THR A 501 1.51 -18.08 32.32
N ARG A 502 2.63 -18.79 32.52
CA ARG A 502 2.85 -20.11 31.89
C ARG A 502 2.28 -21.21 32.78
N SER A 503 1.11 -21.74 32.43
CA SER A 503 0.67 -23.08 32.86
C SER A 503 1.20 -24.15 31.89
N ARG A 504 1.61 -25.32 32.39
CA ARG A 504 1.99 -26.47 31.54
C ARG A 504 0.76 -26.89 30.72
N GLN A 505 0.81 -26.75 29.40
CA GLN A 505 -0.25 -27.22 28.51
C GLN A 505 0.15 -28.58 27.90
N LYS A 506 -0.77 -29.56 27.97
CA LYS A 506 -0.70 -30.82 27.22
C LYS A 506 -1.47 -30.64 25.90
N GLY A 507 -0.90 -31.04 24.76
CA GLY A 507 -1.60 -31.14 23.46
C GLY A 507 -1.61 -29.89 22.56
N LYS A 508 -2.51 -29.90 21.55
CA LYS A 508 -2.60 -29.07 20.31
C LYS A 508 -2.65 -27.52 20.45
N GLN A 509 -2.28 -26.90 21.57
CA GLN A 509 -2.62 -25.49 21.87
C GLN A 509 -1.43 -24.54 22.06
N GLN A 510 -0.29 -24.73 21.40
CA GLN A 510 0.90 -23.88 21.63
C GLN A 510 0.80 -22.47 21.02
N LEU A 511 -0.14 -22.20 20.10
CA LEU A 511 -0.29 -20.90 19.42
C LEU A 511 -1.72 -20.35 19.38
N ASN A 512 -2.64 -20.90 20.18
CA ASN A 512 -4.00 -20.37 20.25
C ASN A 512 -4.00 -19.03 20.99
N LYS A 513 -4.71 -18.04 20.44
CA LYS A 513 -4.95 -16.72 21.05
C LYS A 513 -5.53 -16.91 22.46
N LYS A 514 -4.77 -16.57 23.50
CA LYS A 514 -5.19 -16.64 24.92
C LYS A 514 -5.90 -15.37 25.37
N GLY A 515 -5.54 -14.23 24.77
CA GLY A 515 -6.15 -12.92 25.03
C GLY A 515 -7.15 -12.48 23.95
N ARG A 516 -7.88 -11.38 24.19
CA ARG A 516 -8.89 -10.85 23.25
C ARG A 516 -8.51 -9.51 22.62
N SER A 517 -7.38 -8.87 23.00
CA SER A 517 -7.14 -7.47 22.63
C SER A 517 -6.79 -7.25 21.16
N GLY A 518 -6.11 -8.21 20.53
CA GLY A 518 -5.54 -8.08 19.18
C GLY A 518 -4.44 -7.02 19.05
N LYS A 519 -4.01 -6.38 20.15
CA LYS A 519 -3.16 -5.20 20.08
C LYS A 519 -1.70 -5.55 19.80
N MET A 520 -1.17 -5.00 18.71
CA MET A 520 0.23 -5.10 18.31
C MET A 520 0.97 -3.80 18.66
N PHE A 521 2.19 -3.93 19.17
CA PHE A 521 3.08 -2.82 19.52
C PHE A 521 4.28 -2.82 18.60
N GLU A 522 4.66 -1.65 18.12
CA GLU A 522 5.87 -1.49 17.31
C GLU A 522 7.08 -1.30 18.22
N VAL A 523 8.15 -2.05 17.97
CA VAL A 523 9.42 -1.99 18.69
C VAL A 523 10.59 -2.06 17.71
N ARG A 524 11.77 -1.68 18.16
CA ARG A 524 12.99 -1.74 17.35
C ARG A 524 13.98 -2.80 17.81
N GLU A 525 14.84 -3.23 16.89
CA GLU A 525 16.09 -3.93 17.18
C GLU A 525 17.14 -3.50 16.13
N GLY A 526 18.02 -2.57 16.52
CA GLY A 526 18.84 -1.83 15.55
C GLY A 526 17.94 -1.00 14.62
N ASP A 527 18.23 -1.04 13.31
CA ASP A 527 17.44 -0.32 12.30
C ASP A 527 16.19 -1.08 11.82
N CYS A 528 15.90 -2.23 12.43
CA CYS A 528 14.76 -3.07 12.08
C CYS A 528 13.58 -2.76 13.00
N PHE A 529 12.38 -2.70 12.42
CA PHE A 529 11.12 -2.48 13.14
C PHE A 529 10.30 -3.78 13.19
N PHE A 530 9.67 -4.06 14.34
CA PHE A 530 8.90 -5.27 14.56
C PHE A 530 7.58 -4.98 15.24
N LEU A 531 6.54 -5.71 14.86
CA LEU A 531 5.32 -5.81 15.63
C LEU A 531 5.46 -6.91 16.68
N VAL A 532 5.22 -6.59 17.94
CA VAL A 532 5.16 -7.54 19.06
C VAL A 532 3.77 -7.55 19.69
N ASN A 533 3.38 -8.70 20.23
CA ASN A 533 2.15 -8.87 20.98
C ASN A 533 2.46 -9.33 22.41
N LEU A 534 2.28 -8.42 23.36
CA LEU A 534 2.65 -8.63 24.75
C LEU A 534 1.54 -9.30 25.58
N SER A 535 0.37 -9.63 25.02
CA SER A 535 -0.78 -10.15 25.77
C SER A 535 -1.34 -11.47 25.27
N ASP A 536 -1.56 -11.62 23.97
CA ASP A 536 -2.52 -12.60 23.42
C ASP A 536 -1.89 -13.94 23.05
N TYR A 537 -0.60 -13.96 22.71
CA TYR A 537 0.11 -15.18 22.28
C TYR A 537 1.03 -15.70 23.38
N VAL A 538 1.51 -16.94 23.24
CA VAL A 538 2.47 -17.53 24.20
C VAL A 538 3.75 -16.72 24.25
N ASP A 539 4.34 -16.41 23.09
CA ASP A 539 5.52 -15.57 22.96
C ASP A 539 5.14 -14.17 22.47
N SER A 540 6.11 -13.25 22.48
CA SER A 540 5.90 -11.83 22.12
C SER A 540 5.90 -11.57 20.61
N GLY A 541 6.37 -12.50 19.78
CA GLY A 541 6.65 -12.24 18.37
C GLY A 541 8.11 -11.86 18.06
N LEU A 542 8.95 -11.65 19.08
CA LEU A 542 10.38 -11.38 18.91
C LEU A 542 11.20 -12.09 20.00
N LEU A 543 12.01 -13.08 19.60
CA LEU A 543 12.86 -13.86 20.52
C LEU A 543 14.14 -13.08 20.85
N LEU A 544 14.23 -12.51 22.04
CA LEU A 544 15.33 -11.61 22.43
C LEU A 544 16.69 -12.34 22.53
N ASP A 545 16.66 -13.63 22.87
CA ASP A 545 17.84 -14.50 22.97
C ASP A 545 18.51 -14.77 21.61
N TYR A 546 17.79 -14.58 20.51
CA TYR A 546 18.27 -14.79 19.15
C TYR A 546 18.86 -13.53 18.48
N ARG A 547 18.93 -12.42 19.21
CA ARG A 547 19.35 -11.11 18.68
C ARG A 547 20.70 -11.15 17.95
N LEU A 548 21.72 -11.80 18.54
CA LEU A 548 23.05 -11.87 17.93
C LEU A 548 23.06 -12.71 16.63
N ILE A 549 22.24 -13.77 16.55
CA ILE A 549 22.07 -14.57 15.33
C ILE A 549 21.48 -13.68 14.23
N ARG A 550 20.42 -12.92 14.53
CA ARG A 550 19.80 -12.01 13.56
C ARG A 550 20.75 -10.90 13.09
N GLN A 551 21.53 -10.31 13.99
CA GLN A 551 22.57 -9.34 13.64
C GLN A 551 23.63 -9.95 12.71
N ARG A 552 24.05 -11.20 12.96
CA ARG A 552 24.94 -11.93 12.06
C ARG A 552 24.29 -12.16 10.69
N MET A 553 23.02 -12.57 10.63
CA MET A 553 22.29 -12.70 9.34
C MET A 553 22.34 -11.41 8.55
N ARG A 554 22.02 -10.28 9.20
CA ARG A 554 22.04 -8.95 8.57
C ARG A 554 23.40 -8.64 7.94
N ALA A 555 24.49 -8.83 8.69
CA ALA A 555 25.84 -8.54 8.23
C ALA A 555 26.26 -9.39 7.02
N MET A 556 25.71 -10.60 6.88
CA MET A 556 26.04 -11.51 5.80
C MET A 556 25.08 -11.42 4.61
N ALA A 557 23.95 -10.73 4.72
CA ALA A 557 22.86 -10.85 3.75
C ALA A 557 23.05 -10.05 2.45
N THR A 558 23.97 -9.09 2.38
CA THR A 558 24.12 -8.21 1.21
C THR A 558 24.30 -8.99 -0.10
N GLY A 559 23.41 -8.75 -1.06
CA GLY A 559 23.40 -9.39 -2.38
C GLY A 559 23.09 -10.89 -2.36
N LYS A 560 22.57 -11.44 -1.25
CA LYS A 560 22.29 -12.87 -1.11
C LYS A 560 20.81 -13.20 -1.27
N ARG A 561 20.54 -14.39 -1.78
CA ARG A 561 19.22 -15.05 -1.70
C ARG A 561 19.10 -15.75 -0.35
N PHE A 562 18.21 -15.26 0.50
CA PHE A 562 18.06 -15.72 1.88
C PHE A 562 16.84 -16.64 2.04
N LEU A 563 17.02 -17.80 2.64
CA LEU A 563 15.94 -18.71 3.02
C LEU A 563 15.81 -18.77 4.54
N ASN A 564 14.60 -18.58 5.06
CA ASN A 564 14.26 -18.71 6.47
C ASN A 564 13.20 -19.79 6.65
N LEU A 565 13.58 -20.91 7.26
CA LEU A 565 12.71 -22.06 7.53
C LEU A 565 12.25 -22.03 8.98
N PHE A 566 10.97 -22.37 9.19
CA PHE A 566 10.28 -22.18 10.49
C PHE A 566 10.33 -20.71 10.91
N SER A 567 10.04 -19.83 9.94
CA SER A 567 10.37 -18.42 10.01
C SER A 567 9.67 -17.63 11.11
N TYR A 568 8.60 -18.18 11.72
CA TYR A 568 7.79 -17.52 12.72
C TYR A 568 7.32 -16.15 12.24
N THR A 569 7.61 -15.08 12.97
CA THR A 569 7.25 -13.69 12.61
C THR A 569 8.23 -13.06 11.62
N GLY A 570 9.15 -13.84 11.04
CA GLY A 570 10.10 -13.40 10.03
C GLY A 570 11.25 -12.54 10.57
N SER A 571 11.50 -12.50 11.88
CA SER A 571 12.47 -11.54 12.44
C SER A 571 13.88 -11.62 11.81
N ALA A 572 14.39 -12.82 11.53
CA ALA A 572 15.65 -13.00 10.79
C ALA A 572 15.55 -12.53 9.33
N THR A 573 14.41 -12.75 8.68
CA THR A 573 14.10 -12.28 7.32
C THR A 573 14.19 -10.77 7.21
N ILE A 574 13.64 -10.03 8.17
CA ILE A 574 13.68 -8.56 8.16
C ILE A 574 15.13 -8.08 8.31
N HIS A 575 15.90 -8.70 9.20
CA HIS A 575 17.34 -8.40 9.33
C HIS A 575 18.11 -8.67 8.05
N ALA A 576 17.84 -9.79 7.37
CA ALA A 576 18.45 -10.09 6.07
C ALA A 576 18.05 -9.07 4.99
N ALA A 577 16.76 -8.74 4.88
CA ALA A 577 16.26 -7.76 3.91
C ALA A 577 16.86 -6.36 4.13
N VAL A 578 16.86 -5.87 5.38
CA VAL A 578 17.50 -4.60 5.77
C VAL A 578 19.01 -4.65 5.50
N GLY A 579 19.66 -5.79 5.74
CA GLY A 579 21.07 -6.07 5.43
C GLY A 579 21.42 -6.10 3.94
N GLY A 580 20.43 -6.03 3.05
CA GLY A 580 20.64 -5.97 1.60
C GLY A 580 20.51 -7.31 0.90
N ALA A 581 19.79 -8.28 1.47
CA ALA A 581 19.37 -9.47 0.73
C ALA A 581 18.69 -9.08 -0.58
N GLU A 582 19.12 -9.70 -1.68
CA GLU A 582 18.50 -9.53 -3.00
C GLU A 582 17.07 -10.07 -2.98
N SER A 583 16.90 -11.23 -2.34
CA SER A 583 15.59 -11.84 -2.12
C SER A 583 15.53 -12.56 -0.78
N THR A 584 14.33 -12.68 -0.24
CA THR A 584 14.06 -13.45 0.96
C THR A 584 12.87 -14.37 0.76
N THR A 585 13.00 -15.63 1.18
CA THR A 585 11.92 -16.62 1.22
C THR A 585 11.73 -17.07 2.65
N SER A 586 10.55 -16.83 3.22
CA SER A 586 10.22 -17.19 4.61
C SER A 586 9.14 -18.24 4.63
N VAL A 587 9.43 -19.43 5.12
CA VAL A 587 8.50 -20.57 5.11
C VAL A 587 8.06 -20.86 6.53
N ASP A 588 6.75 -20.97 6.75
CA ASP A 588 6.18 -21.37 8.03
C ASP A 588 4.84 -22.09 7.83
N LEU A 589 4.54 -23.09 8.66
CA LEU A 589 3.28 -23.82 8.57
C LEU A 589 2.08 -22.97 9.02
N SER A 590 2.31 -22.04 9.96
CA SER A 590 1.28 -21.22 10.59
C SER A 590 0.86 -20.06 9.68
N THR A 591 -0.45 -19.99 9.42
CA THR A 591 -1.09 -18.83 8.75
C THR A 591 -0.83 -17.54 9.52
N ILE A 592 -0.93 -17.59 10.85
CA ILE A 592 -0.77 -16.43 11.74
C ILE A 592 0.67 -15.92 11.67
N SER A 593 1.66 -16.82 11.74
CA SER A 593 3.09 -16.47 11.68
C SER A 593 3.44 -15.86 10.33
N SER A 594 3.01 -16.51 9.24
CA SER A 594 3.24 -16.04 7.87
C SER A 594 2.62 -14.66 7.61
N ALA A 595 1.40 -14.43 8.09
CA ALA A 595 0.74 -13.12 8.00
C ALA A 595 1.44 -12.06 8.85
N TRP A 596 1.96 -12.42 10.03
CA TRP A 596 2.74 -11.52 10.88
C TRP A 596 4.09 -11.16 10.23
N ALA A 597 4.79 -12.14 9.66
CA ALA A 597 6.01 -11.91 8.89
C ALA A 597 5.79 -10.94 7.72
N LYS A 598 4.65 -11.07 7.02
CA LYS A 598 4.28 -10.15 5.94
C LYS A 598 4.10 -8.71 6.45
N LYS A 599 3.43 -8.53 7.60
CA LYS A 599 3.29 -7.21 8.25
C LYS A 599 4.64 -6.63 8.67
N ASN A 600 5.55 -7.47 9.19
CA ASN A 600 6.90 -7.02 9.56
C ASN A 600 7.73 -6.64 8.31
N LEU A 601 7.59 -7.33 7.19
CA LEU A 601 8.21 -6.92 5.91
C LEU A 601 7.67 -5.56 5.45
N ALA A 602 6.34 -5.38 5.42
CA ALA A 602 5.70 -4.12 5.06
C ALA A 602 6.09 -2.96 6.00
N LEU A 603 6.20 -3.24 7.30
CA LEU A 603 6.66 -2.26 8.30
C LEU A 603 8.09 -1.77 8.01
N ASN A 604 8.91 -2.55 7.32
CA ASN A 604 10.28 -2.18 6.94
C ASN A 604 10.40 -1.79 5.47
N GLY A 605 9.29 -1.67 4.73
CA GLY A 605 9.29 -1.20 3.34
C GLY A 605 9.69 -2.26 2.32
N PHE A 606 9.54 -3.55 2.67
CA PHE A 606 9.83 -4.68 1.81
C PHE A 606 8.56 -5.47 1.46
N GLY A 607 8.48 -5.96 0.23
CA GLY A 607 7.40 -6.84 -0.21
C GLY A 607 7.58 -7.37 -1.63
N GLY A 608 6.49 -7.90 -2.19
CA GLY A 608 6.45 -8.40 -3.56
C GLY A 608 7.21 -9.70 -3.77
N ARG A 609 7.60 -9.94 -5.04
CA ARG A 609 8.25 -11.20 -5.45
C ARG A 609 9.67 -11.37 -4.91
N ALA A 610 10.34 -10.28 -4.55
CA ALA A 610 11.68 -10.34 -3.95
C ALA A 610 11.63 -10.82 -2.48
N HIS A 611 10.57 -10.49 -1.74
CA HIS A 611 10.47 -10.81 -0.31
C HIS A 611 9.14 -11.50 -0.01
N VAL A 612 9.16 -12.84 -0.02
CA VAL A 612 7.96 -13.66 0.03
C VAL A 612 7.82 -14.42 1.35
N THR A 613 6.58 -14.56 1.80
CA THR A 613 6.18 -15.48 2.86
C THR A 613 5.40 -16.63 2.25
N VAL A 614 5.73 -17.86 2.63
CA VAL A 614 5.15 -19.10 2.11
C VAL A 614 4.56 -19.88 3.27
N GLN A 615 3.26 -20.15 3.18
CA GLN A 615 2.60 -21.00 4.16
C GLN A 615 2.72 -22.47 3.74
N ALA A 616 3.67 -23.21 4.33
CA ALA A 616 3.89 -24.61 4.01
C ALA A 616 4.58 -25.38 5.13
N ASP A 617 4.44 -26.71 5.12
CA ASP A 617 5.34 -27.60 5.85
C ASP A 617 6.76 -27.45 5.29
N CYS A 618 7.73 -27.12 6.12
CA CYS A 618 9.10 -26.84 5.68
C CYS A 618 9.80 -28.06 5.06
N LEU A 619 9.56 -29.28 5.55
CA LEU A 619 10.18 -30.50 5.00
C LEU A 619 9.57 -30.85 3.65
N GLN A 620 8.24 -30.75 3.52
CA GLN A 620 7.57 -30.95 2.24
C GLN A 620 8.00 -29.90 1.23
N TRP A 621 7.97 -28.63 1.63
CA TRP A 621 8.35 -27.51 0.78
C TRP A 621 9.79 -27.65 0.29
N LEU A 622 10.75 -28.00 1.16
CA LEU A 622 12.14 -28.23 0.76
C LEU A 622 12.30 -29.38 -0.25
N ALA A 623 11.49 -30.43 -0.15
CA ALA A 623 11.52 -31.56 -1.09
C ALA A 623 11.01 -31.16 -2.49
N GLU A 624 10.10 -30.20 -2.56
CA GLU A 624 9.50 -29.68 -3.80
C GLU A 624 10.29 -28.50 -4.39
N GLU A 625 10.93 -27.70 -3.53
CA GLU A 625 11.74 -26.54 -3.93
C GLU A 625 12.89 -26.95 -4.85
N ARG A 626 13.26 -26.11 -5.80
CA ARG A 626 14.36 -26.33 -6.75
C ARG A 626 15.36 -25.16 -6.79
N GLY A 627 15.03 -24.04 -6.16
CA GLY A 627 15.88 -22.88 -6.00
C GLY A 627 17.13 -23.15 -5.18
N SER A 628 18.10 -22.25 -5.35
CA SER A 628 19.35 -22.24 -4.59
C SER A 628 19.43 -20.95 -3.76
N TYR A 629 19.98 -21.05 -2.56
CA TYR A 629 20.08 -19.95 -1.61
C TYR A 629 21.52 -19.80 -1.10
N ASP A 630 21.95 -18.57 -0.89
CA ASP A 630 23.33 -18.26 -0.49
C ASP A 630 23.47 -18.16 1.03
N LEU A 631 22.36 -17.89 1.72
CA LEU A 631 22.27 -17.89 3.18
C LEU A 631 20.96 -18.58 3.60
N ILE A 632 21.05 -19.62 4.41
CA ILE A 632 19.88 -20.36 4.93
C ILE A 632 19.86 -20.28 6.45
N PHE A 633 18.74 -19.91 7.03
CA PHE A 633 18.49 -19.96 8.46
C PHE A 633 17.42 -21.01 8.79
N VAL A 634 17.74 -21.90 9.74
CA VAL A 634 16.91 -23.03 10.13
C VAL A 634 16.75 -23.02 11.64
N ASP A 635 15.58 -22.59 12.13
CA ASP A 635 15.28 -22.52 13.57
C ASP A 635 13.94 -23.21 13.92
N PRO A 636 13.89 -24.54 13.83
CA PRO A 636 12.68 -25.29 14.10
C PRO A 636 12.35 -25.30 15.60
N PRO A 637 11.06 -25.40 15.95
CA PRO A 637 10.66 -25.71 17.31
C PRO A 637 11.15 -27.11 17.71
N SER A 638 11.28 -27.38 19.02
CA SER A 638 11.64 -28.73 19.49
C SER A 638 10.65 -29.80 19.04
N TYR A 639 9.37 -29.43 18.93
CA TYR A 639 8.26 -30.28 18.54
C TYR A 639 7.25 -29.44 17.74
N ALA A 640 6.70 -29.98 16.65
CA ALA A 640 5.59 -29.38 15.92
C ALA A 640 4.62 -30.42 15.37
N ASN A 641 3.33 -30.06 15.26
CA ASN A 641 2.35 -30.88 14.56
C ASN A 641 2.29 -30.47 13.09
N LEU A 642 2.51 -31.39 12.16
CA LEU A 642 2.61 -31.12 10.71
C LEU A 642 1.25 -31.14 9.97
N GLY A 643 0.14 -30.85 10.67
CA GLY A 643 -1.19 -30.68 10.05
C GLY A 643 -2.18 -31.84 10.28
N LYS A 644 -2.91 -32.25 9.22
CA LYS A 644 -4.15 -33.08 9.29
C LYS A 644 -3.94 -34.59 9.51
N LYS A 645 -2.72 -35.09 9.32
CA LYS A 645 -2.35 -36.47 9.67
C LYS A 645 -1.54 -36.42 10.96
N GLU A 646 -1.52 -37.49 11.77
CA GLU A 646 -0.75 -37.61 13.02
C GLU A 646 0.79 -37.59 12.82
N GLN A 647 1.27 -36.91 11.77
CA GLN A 647 2.67 -36.65 11.53
C GLN A 647 3.13 -35.51 12.43
N VAL A 648 4.18 -35.82 13.18
CA VAL A 648 4.83 -34.95 14.14
C VAL A 648 6.24 -34.70 13.65
N PHE A 649 6.72 -33.48 13.86
CA PHE A 649 8.12 -33.14 13.74
C PHE A 649 8.75 -33.12 15.13
N GLU A 650 9.82 -33.87 15.32
CA GLU A 650 10.65 -33.83 16.53
C GLU A 650 12.10 -33.52 16.15
N ILE A 651 12.65 -32.43 16.69
CA ILE A 651 13.94 -31.94 16.21
C ILE A 651 15.08 -32.95 16.37
N GLN A 652 15.05 -33.81 17.39
CA GLN A 652 16.10 -34.79 17.63
C GLN A 652 16.07 -35.97 16.65
N ASP A 653 14.90 -36.27 16.10
CA ASP A 653 14.69 -37.39 15.19
C ASP A 653 14.77 -36.93 13.73
N ASP A 654 14.33 -35.71 13.45
CA ASP A 654 14.17 -35.19 12.08
C ASP A 654 15.30 -34.27 11.61
N HIS A 655 16.23 -33.82 12.48
CA HIS A 655 17.26 -32.82 12.09
C HIS A 655 18.15 -33.31 10.94
N VAL A 656 18.46 -34.61 10.86
CA VAL A 656 19.28 -35.15 9.76
C VAL A 656 18.60 -34.92 8.42
N ARG A 657 17.32 -35.29 8.29
CA ARG A 657 16.54 -35.11 7.07
C ARG A 657 16.37 -33.63 6.75
N LEU A 658 16.02 -32.82 7.75
CA LEU A 658 15.85 -31.38 7.60
C LEU A 658 17.12 -30.70 7.07
N LEU A 659 18.27 -30.99 7.67
CA LEU A 659 19.54 -30.36 7.32
C LEU A 659 20.07 -30.87 5.99
N ILE A 660 19.89 -32.14 5.64
CA ILE A 660 20.24 -32.65 4.30
C ILE A 660 19.41 -31.95 3.22
N LEU A 661 18.09 -31.85 3.40
CA LEU A 661 17.22 -31.15 2.45
C LEU A 661 17.57 -29.66 2.34
N SER A 662 17.88 -29.01 3.46
CA SER A 662 18.29 -27.61 3.48
C SER A 662 19.64 -27.40 2.77
N MET A 663 20.64 -28.24 3.04
CA MET A 663 21.95 -28.21 2.38
C MET A 663 21.85 -28.49 0.88
N ALA A 664 20.87 -29.30 0.45
CA ALA A 664 20.60 -29.53 -0.97
C ALA A 664 20.11 -28.26 -1.69
N ARG A 665 19.59 -27.26 -0.97
CA ARG A 665 19.23 -25.93 -1.51
C ARG A 665 20.31 -24.88 -1.27
N LEU A 666 21.39 -25.21 -0.56
CA LEU A 666 22.50 -24.29 -0.31
C LEU A 666 23.39 -24.17 -1.56
N ALA A 667 23.67 -22.95 -1.98
CA ALA A 667 24.61 -22.64 -3.05
C ALA A 667 26.03 -23.15 -2.73
N PRO A 668 26.92 -23.36 -3.73
CA PRO A 668 28.26 -23.91 -3.51
C PRO A 668 29.09 -23.19 -2.42
N LYS A 669 29.03 -21.85 -2.39
CA LYS A 669 29.70 -20.99 -1.40
C LYS A 669 28.75 -20.44 -0.34
N GLY A 670 27.60 -21.07 -0.18
CA GLY A 670 26.57 -20.64 0.76
C GLY A 670 26.92 -20.98 2.21
N LEU A 671 26.21 -20.35 3.14
CA LEU A 671 26.24 -20.66 4.56
C LEU A 671 24.84 -21.05 5.05
N LEU A 672 24.73 -22.16 5.77
CA LEU A 672 23.53 -22.50 6.52
C LEU A 672 23.80 -22.31 8.01
N ILE A 673 22.90 -21.62 8.72
CA ILE A 673 22.91 -21.50 10.17
C ILE A 673 21.70 -22.23 10.72
N PHE A 674 21.98 -23.21 11.57
CA PHE A 674 20.99 -24.03 12.25
C PHE A 674 21.01 -23.71 13.73
N SER A 675 19.83 -23.53 14.32
CA SER A 675 19.68 -23.34 15.76
C SER A 675 18.53 -24.17 16.31
N THR A 676 18.61 -24.47 17.61
CA THR A 676 17.51 -25.06 18.35
C THR A 676 17.59 -24.71 19.83
N ASN A 677 16.43 -24.55 20.46
CA ASN A 677 16.30 -24.39 21.90
C ASN A 677 16.12 -25.72 22.66
N PHE A 678 16.20 -26.86 21.97
CA PHE A 678 16.10 -28.17 22.60
C PHE A 678 17.34 -28.47 23.46
N ARG A 679 17.21 -28.34 24.78
CA ARG A 679 18.33 -28.43 25.73
C ARG A 679 19.11 -29.74 25.73
N LYS A 680 18.48 -30.84 25.28
CA LYS A 680 19.09 -32.17 25.21
C LYS A 680 19.54 -32.52 23.79
N PHE A 681 19.50 -31.57 22.87
CA PHE A 681 19.83 -31.83 21.48
C PHE A 681 21.25 -32.35 21.32
N VAL A 682 21.39 -33.42 20.55
CA VAL A 682 22.65 -33.98 20.10
C VAL A 682 22.65 -33.97 18.57
N LEU A 683 23.65 -33.30 17.99
CA LEU A 683 23.83 -33.29 16.55
C LEU A 683 24.34 -34.66 16.09
N ASP A 684 23.70 -35.22 15.07
CA ASP A 684 24.09 -36.53 14.54
C ASP A 684 25.46 -36.42 13.82
N PRO A 685 26.44 -37.30 14.13
CA PRO A 685 27.77 -37.29 13.51
C PRO A 685 27.76 -37.38 11.98
N VAL A 686 26.75 -38.02 11.37
CA VAL A 686 26.65 -38.17 9.90
C VAL A 686 26.66 -36.83 9.16
N LEU A 687 26.17 -35.77 9.81
CA LEU A 687 26.17 -34.43 9.24
C LEU A 687 27.58 -33.82 9.24
N SER A 688 28.39 -34.12 10.24
CA SER A 688 29.79 -33.66 10.33
C SER A 688 30.70 -34.43 9.37
N GLU A 689 30.35 -35.67 9.03
CA GLU A 689 31.02 -36.44 7.99
C GLU A 689 30.76 -35.85 6.59
N ARG A 690 29.52 -35.40 6.33
CA ARG A 690 29.11 -34.87 5.02
C ARG A 690 29.47 -33.40 4.78
N TYR A 691 29.46 -32.58 5.82
CA TYR A 691 29.57 -31.12 5.72
C TYR A 691 30.69 -30.58 6.60
N HIS A 692 31.13 -29.35 6.33
CA HIS A 692 31.92 -28.61 7.31
C HIS A 692 30.96 -28.01 8.33
N VAL A 693 31.12 -28.40 9.60
CA VAL A 693 30.21 -28.03 10.70
C VAL A 693 30.98 -27.37 11.83
N ARG A 694 30.52 -26.19 12.25
CA ARG A 694 31.10 -25.45 13.38
C ARG A 694 30.01 -25.07 14.38
N GLU A 695 30.17 -25.48 15.64
CA GLU A 695 29.29 -24.98 16.71
C GLU A 695 29.66 -23.56 17.12
N ILE A 696 28.68 -22.65 17.08
CA ILE A 696 28.81 -21.22 17.39
C ILE A 696 27.91 -20.81 18.57
N SER A 697 27.39 -21.77 19.34
CA SER A 697 26.49 -21.54 20.48
C SER A 697 26.98 -20.43 21.42
N ARG A 698 28.27 -20.46 21.83
CA ARG A 698 28.83 -19.47 22.76
C ARG A 698 28.90 -18.05 22.19
N GLU A 699 29.13 -17.92 20.89
CA GLU A 699 29.24 -16.63 20.19
C GLU A 699 27.88 -15.94 20.02
N THR A 700 26.80 -16.70 20.16
CA THR A 700 25.43 -16.25 19.86
C THR A 700 24.60 -15.99 21.12
N ILE A 701 25.17 -16.13 22.32
CA ILE A 701 24.49 -15.82 23.59
C ILE A 701 24.56 -14.32 23.89
N PRO A 702 23.44 -13.59 23.93
CA PRO A 702 23.47 -12.18 24.26
C PRO A 702 23.79 -11.91 25.74
N ALA A 703 24.40 -10.76 26.04
CA ALA A 703 24.85 -10.42 27.40
C ALA A 703 23.73 -10.44 28.46
N ASP A 704 22.52 -10.05 28.08
CA ASP A 704 21.32 -10.08 28.90
C ASP A 704 20.79 -11.50 29.22
N PHE A 705 21.34 -12.52 28.56
CA PHE A 705 21.08 -13.94 28.83
C PHE A 705 22.30 -14.69 29.42
N SER A 706 23.38 -13.98 29.74
CA SER A 706 24.65 -14.58 30.20
C SER A 706 24.54 -15.46 31.47
N ARG A 707 23.51 -15.26 32.32
CA ARG A 707 23.27 -16.10 33.51
C ARG A 707 22.77 -17.51 33.17
N ASN A 708 22.10 -17.66 32.02
CA ASN A 708 21.59 -18.93 31.53
C ASN A 708 22.05 -19.14 30.10
N THR A 709 23.24 -19.72 29.94
CA THR A 709 23.83 -19.99 28.63
C THR A 709 23.20 -21.20 27.92
N ARG A 710 22.28 -21.92 28.57
CA ARG A 710 21.55 -23.08 28.01
C ARG A 710 20.16 -22.66 27.48
N ILE A 711 20.13 -21.60 26.68
CA ILE A 711 18.93 -21.05 26.04
C ILE A 711 18.72 -21.60 24.63
N HIS A 712 19.80 -21.69 23.85
CA HIS A 712 19.82 -22.33 22.53
C HIS A 712 21.20 -22.92 22.23
N ARG A 713 21.25 -23.76 21.20
CA ARG A 713 22.48 -24.18 20.53
C ARG A 713 22.43 -23.72 19.07
N CYS A 714 23.59 -23.45 18.47
CA CYS A 714 23.68 -22.89 17.14
C CYS A 714 24.93 -23.40 16.40
N TRP A 715 24.80 -23.70 15.11
CA TRP A 715 25.84 -24.24 14.25
C TRP A 715 25.85 -23.59 12.87
N GLU A 716 27.03 -23.50 12.30
CA GLU A 716 27.28 -23.17 10.89
C GLU A 716 27.55 -24.43 10.09
N PHE A 717 26.95 -24.52 8.90
CA PHE A 717 27.11 -25.59 7.94
C PHE A 717 27.55 -25.03 6.59
N GLN A 718 28.56 -25.65 6.01
CA GLN A 718 29.05 -25.36 4.66
C GLN A 718 29.30 -26.67 3.91
N ARG A 719 29.23 -26.62 2.58
CA ARG A 719 29.68 -27.76 1.76
C ARG A 719 31.17 -27.96 2.01
N ARG A 720 31.62 -29.21 2.07
CA ARG A 720 33.05 -29.50 1.94
C ARG A 720 33.46 -29.10 0.53
N GLU A 721 34.60 -28.46 0.38
CA GLU A 721 35.17 -28.23 -0.95
C GLU A 721 35.30 -29.60 -1.63
N GLU A 722 34.81 -29.74 -2.86
CA GLU A 722 35.15 -30.90 -3.66
C GLU A 722 36.67 -30.89 -3.76
N GLU A 723 37.33 -31.87 -3.11
CA GLU A 723 38.69 -32.22 -3.50
C GLU A 723 38.61 -32.46 -5.00
N SER A 724 39.23 -31.56 -5.77
CA SER A 724 39.49 -31.75 -7.17
C SER A 724 40.29 -33.04 -7.31
N LEU A 725 39.59 -34.16 -7.45
CA LEU A 725 40.14 -35.38 -8.01
C LEU A 725 40.52 -35.00 -9.44
N GLY A 726 41.82 -34.73 -9.61
CA GLY A 726 42.45 -34.45 -10.89
C GLY A 726 42.45 -35.66 -11.82
#